data_AF-A0A2K9EVM7-F1
#
_entry.id   AF-A0A2K9EVM7-F1
#
_cell.length_a   1.000
_cell.length_b   1.000
_cell.length_c   1.000
_cell.angle_alpha   90.00
_cell.angle_beta   90.00
_cell.angle_gamma   90.00
#
_symmetry.space_group_name_H-M   'P 1'
#
loop_
_entity.id
_entity.type
_entity.pdbx_description
1 polymer ?
#
loop_
_entity_poly.entity_id
_entity_poly.type
_entity_poly.pdbx_seq_one_letter_code
_entity_poly.pdbx_strand_id
1 'polypeptide(L)'
;MKVQAFITAGVLCLGALPATAVAAPAEPAAVSGLAPGDPRADQPVLLNQSGFGLGEPKRFTAPRAEDGAAFTVTDAAGKVRYRGEVTDGVGDFTAFDPRDTGDFVVTVKGAAGAGTSVPFGVGAYWIDRVSYSRAIEFMSGSRCYFGDFTRKAEGPGLISDEYGHRACMKAVTWRDGAQYSKEIQTLVDLYLANPSAFEQITVDDAVYKGLPVTLPDGTPEIVRLIHWGVELLLEADVNDPQLREQLAAFAYAYPQLAEWIPAGVYERALDHLFASWGATARDRYYWQAFTPHTGDLFQTYTQIGTGKGELAPGHSVWPNLMMYEVAQREGRDDAERYLRAAQDQAAWLIGNLDVGDPRTTKGQRQSEHVLITGLVQFAEVYPDQAPAGIEDFVRDWAQTVTSRSDNLWDFRRYSDDRWTIPAFTGGGADDPNETGNVAGFAAPALAAAQLLGDDPLAGRLREIAAAHVDNIFGRNPTGRHASYDAPSGTAGFEGVERGWFSEYRGGAGLLEDLPGVLDGSPKNGHYPFNPDQGNIGHTEGWVAFNSAWNASLAWRAADQTGIEVRTRGGVPARVVPRHAKVTVELTAPLNLDAAAVDQGSVEVRVGDRAAVPLTVTQAGQNARTFRATLDLTAVEAGHGDRVTVSYGHGPFAVSHTFTTAGGPVG
;
A
#
# COMPACT_ATOMS: atom_id res chain seq x y z
N MET A 1 25.89 45.44 -24.94
CA MET A 1 26.05 46.91 -24.89
C MET A 1 24.66 47.53 -24.94
N LYS A 2 24.24 48.25 -23.87
CA LYS A 2 23.01 49.05 -23.68
C LYS A 2 21.68 48.25 -23.69
N VAL A 3 21.10 47.89 -22.54
CA VAL A 3 20.37 48.71 -21.53
C VAL A 3 19.21 49.49 -22.14
N GLN A 4 17.99 49.03 -21.89
CA GLN A 4 16.85 49.90 -21.62
C GLN A 4 15.91 49.21 -20.62
N ALA A 5 15.86 49.81 -19.42
CA ALA A 5 15.01 49.47 -18.33
C ALA A 5 13.61 50.07 -18.55
N PHE A 6 12.57 49.28 -18.29
CA PHE A 6 11.26 49.81 -17.89
C PHE A 6 10.94 49.27 -16.51
N ILE A 7 11.08 50.16 -15.53
CA ILE A 7 10.55 50.02 -14.18
C ILE A 7 9.10 50.50 -14.28
N THR A 8 8.14 49.64 -13.95
CA THR A 8 6.81 50.09 -13.55
C THR A 8 6.45 49.32 -12.29
N ALA A 9 6.36 50.07 -11.21
CA ALA A 9 6.07 49.60 -9.87
C ALA A 9 4.67 48.97 -9.80
N GLY A 10 4.61 47.73 -9.34
CA GLY A 10 3.37 47.01 -9.05
C GLY A 10 3.61 46.05 -7.90
N VAL A 11 3.19 46.49 -6.70
CA VAL A 11 2.85 45.70 -5.51
C VAL A 11 3.82 44.57 -5.13
N LEU A 12 4.72 44.91 -4.21
CA LEU A 12 5.42 43.97 -3.34
C LEU A 12 4.36 43.26 -2.47
N CYS A 13 3.91 42.07 -2.86
CA CYS A 13 3.32 41.14 -1.91
C CYS A 13 4.45 40.53 -1.08
N LEU A 14 4.62 41.04 0.14
CA LEU A 14 5.11 40.29 1.28
C LEU A 14 4.42 38.90 1.29
N GLY A 15 5.05 37.79 1.60
CA GLY A 15 6.41 37.46 1.95
C GLY A 15 6.38 35.96 2.19
N ALA A 16 7.34 35.21 1.66
CA ALA A 16 7.47 33.80 2.03
C ALA A 16 7.79 33.76 3.52
N LEU A 17 6.83 33.32 4.34
CA LEU A 17 7.14 32.90 5.70
C LEU A 17 8.15 31.74 5.56
N PRO A 18 9.28 31.77 6.27
CA PRO A 18 10.16 30.61 6.29
C PRO A 18 9.38 29.44 6.86
N ALA A 19 9.42 28.30 6.15
CA ALA A 19 8.89 27.05 6.64
C ALA A 19 9.59 26.70 7.96
N THR A 20 8.80 26.35 8.98
CA THR A 20 9.32 25.98 10.30
C THR A 20 8.75 24.63 10.67
N ALA A 21 9.64 23.68 10.94
CA ALA A 21 9.25 22.46 11.63
C ALA A 21 8.74 22.82 13.02
N VAL A 22 7.54 22.36 13.36
CA VAL A 22 6.97 22.51 14.71
C VAL A 22 7.29 21.22 15.46
N ALA A 23 8.07 21.35 16.54
CA ALA A 23 8.36 20.22 17.41
C ALA A 23 7.08 19.80 18.16
N ALA A 24 6.98 18.53 18.52
CA ALA A 24 5.92 18.06 19.42
C ALA A 24 5.79 18.99 20.64
N PRO A 25 4.56 19.26 21.13
CA PRO A 25 4.39 19.93 22.42
C PRO A 25 5.23 19.20 23.46
N ALA A 26 5.96 19.96 24.28
CA ALA A 26 6.82 19.40 25.31
C ALA A 26 6.01 18.39 26.14
N GLU A 27 6.58 17.20 26.35
CA GLU A 27 6.00 16.17 27.21
C GLU A 27 5.53 16.83 28.52
N PRO A 28 4.32 16.51 29.01
CA PRO A 28 3.87 17.02 30.30
C PRO A 28 4.94 16.73 31.35
N ALA A 29 5.27 17.76 32.14
CA ALA A 29 6.38 17.78 33.07
C ALA A 29 6.55 16.47 33.86
N ALA A 30 7.80 16.03 33.91
CA ALA A 30 8.29 14.78 34.50
C ALA A 30 7.54 14.33 35.76
N VAL A 31 6.72 13.30 35.59
CA VAL A 31 6.44 12.32 36.64
C VAL A 31 7.66 11.39 36.68
N SER A 32 8.17 11.05 37.87
CA SER A 32 9.34 10.18 37.99
C SER A 32 9.08 8.80 37.36
N GLY A 33 9.89 8.44 36.36
CA GLY A 33 9.77 7.21 35.55
C GLY A 33 9.36 7.54 34.11
N LEU A 34 10.15 7.15 33.12
CA LEU A 34 9.78 7.30 31.71
C LEU A 34 8.49 6.53 31.41
N ALA A 35 7.60 7.10 30.59
CA ALA A 35 6.29 6.53 30.31
C ALA A 35 6.39 5.15 29.60
N PRO A 36 5.36 4.28 29.69
CA PRO A 36 5.33 3.00 28.98
C PRO A 36 5.65 3.15 27.49
N GLY A 37 6.41 2.20 26.95
CA GLY A 37 6.93 2.23 25.58
C GLY A 37 7.96 3.33 25.27
N ASP A 38 8.54 4.02 26.27
CA ASP A 38 9.63 4.95 25.99
C ASP A 38 10.91 4.18 25.60
N PRO A 39 11.51 4.45 24.44
CA PRO A 39 12.74 3.75 24.05
C PRO A 39 13.93 4.11 24.96
N ARG A 40 13.87 5.18 25.76
CA ARG A 40 14.92 5.56 26.71
C ARG A 40 14.75 4.90 28.09
N ALA A 41 13.64 4.19 28.33
CA ALA A 41 13.40 3.48 29.59
C ALA A 41 14.52 2.47 29.89
N ASP A 42 14.76 2.18 31.18
CA ASP A 42 15.79 1.22 31.62
C ASP A 42 15.59 -0.15 30.95
N GLN A 43 14.33 -0.58 30.84
CA GLN A 43 13.89 -1.75 30.09
C GLN A 43 12.83 -1.32 29.05
N PRO A 44 13.23 -0.94 27.82
CA PRO A 44 12.27 -0.56 26.78
C PRO A 44 11.54 -1.81 26.28
N VAL A 45 10.24 -1.65 25.97
CA VAL A 45 9.39 -2.67 25.35
C VAL A 45 8.63 -1.98 24.22
N LEU A 46 9.09 -2.21 22.99
CA LEU A 46 8.69 -1.48 21.79
C LEU A 46 7.94 -2.42 20.85
N LEU A 47 6.77 -2.02 20.40
CA LEU A 47 5.88 -2.84 19.58
C LEU A 47 5.03 -1.96 18.65
N ASN A 48 4.23 -2.59 17.79
CA ASN A 48 3.20 -1.91 17.03
C ASN A 48 2.19 -1.27 17.98
N GLN A 49 2.23 0.05 18.12
CA GLN A 49 1.44 0.76 19.14
C GLN A 49 -0.06 0.59 18.93
N SER A 50 -0.50 0.48 17.68
CA SER A 50 -1.92 0.28 17.39
C SER A 50 -2.37 -1.12 17.80
N GLY A 51 -1.70 -2.16 17.31
CA GLY A 51 -2.08 -3.54 17.59
C GLY A 51 -1.72 -4.54 16.50
N PHE A 52 -2.32 -5.72 16.57
CA PHE A 52 -1.99 -6.87 15.74
C PHE A 52 -3.22 -7.58 15.17
N GLY A 53 -3.08 -8.15 13.97
CA GLY A 53 -4.10 -9.01 13.37
C GLY A 53 -4.16 -10.39 14.02
N LEU A 54 -5.37 -10.95 14.13
CA LEU A 54 -5.57 -12.35 14.48
C LEU A 54 -4.88 -13.26 13.45
N GLY A 55 -4.10 -14.22 13.93
CA GLY A 55 -3.32 -15.18 13.13
C GLY A 55 -2.15 -14.57 12.35
N GLU A 56 -1.82 -13.29 12.55
CA GLU A 56 -0.62 -12.66 12.00
C GLU A 56 0.57 -12.77 12.98
N PRO A 57 1.83 -12.61 12.51
CA PRO A 57 2.99 -12.46 13.38
C PRO A 57 2.82 -11.34 14.41
N LYS A 58 3.24 -11.58 15.65
CA LYS A 58 3.15 -10.61 16.76
C LYS A 58 4.44 -10.61 17.56
N ARG A 59 5.21 -9.52 17.45
CA ARG A 59 6.53 -9.40 18.11
C ARG A 59 6.68 -8.05 18.77
N PHE A 60 7.40 -8.02 19.88
CA PHE A 60 7.93 -6.80 20.47
C PHE A 60 9.46 -6.87 20.54
N THR A 61 10.10 -5.73 20.62
CA THR A 61 11.54 -5.60 20.80
C THR A 61 11.83 -5.01 22.19
N ALA A 62 12.68 -5.68 22.95
CA ALA A 62 13.19 -5.25 24.24
C ALA A 62 14.73 -5.23 24.21
N PRO A 63 15.36 -4.19 23.63
CA PRO A 63 16.79 -4.17 23.29
C PRO A 63 17.78 -4.36 24.45
N ARG A 64 17.31 -4.22 25.70
CA ARG A 64 18.12 -4.32 26.92
C ARG A 64 17.81 -5.55 27.77
N ALA A 65 16.82 -6.36 27.37
CA ALA A 65 16.52 -7.62 28.04
C ALA A 65 17.56 -8.68 27.68
N GLU A 66 17.96 -9.48 28.66
CA GLU A 66 18.73 -10.70 28.44
C GLU A 66 17.89 -11.83 27.84
N ASP A 67 18.55 -12.80 27.20
CA ASP A 67 17.89 -14.03 26.75
C ASP A 67 17.30 -14.80 27.93
N GLY A 68 16.08 -15.30 27.74
CA GLY A 68 15.32 -15.97 28.79
C GLY A 68 14.60 -15.01 29.75
N ALA A 69 14.72 -13.68 29.57
CA ALA A 69 13.93 -12.73 30.36
C ALA A 69 12.44 -13.01 30.13
N ALA A 70 11.71 -13.24 31.22
CA ALA A 70 10.30 -13.59 31.14
C ALA A 70 9.45 -12.37 30.79
N PHE A 71 8.46 -12.57 29.93
CA PHE A 71 7.44 -11.57 29.65
C PHE A 71 6.02 -12.12 29.83
N THR A 72 5.09 -11.20 30.04
CA THR A 72 3.66 -11.50 30.11
C THR A 72 2.85 -10.55 29.25
N VAL A 73 1.80 -11.06 28.63
CA VAL A 73 0.72 -10.22 28.08
C VAL A 73 -0.43 -10.22 29.07
N THR A 74 -0.88 -9.04 29.50
CA THR A 74 -2.01 -8.86 30.41
C THR A 74 -3.14 -8.10 29.72
N ASP A 75 -4.39 -8.42 30.07
CA ASP A 75 -5.55 -7.62 29.68
C ASP A 75 -5.72 -6.38 30.60
N ALA A 76 -6.65 -5.49 30.25
CA ALA A 76 -6.97 -4.29 31.03
C ALA A 76 -7.39 -4.55 32.49
N ALA A 77 -7.80 -5.77 32.84
CA ALA A 77 -8.10 -6.16 34.22
C ALA A 77 -6.86 -6.63 35.00
N GLY A 78 -5.67 -6.61 34.37
CA GLY A 78 -4.41 -7.09 34.93
C GLY A 78 -4.27 -8.61 34.93
N LYS A 79 -5.17 -9.34 34.26
CA LYS A 79 -5.09 -10.80 34.18
C LYS A 79 -4.06 -11.18 33.11
N VAL A 80 -3.11 -12.04 33.48
CA VAL A 80 -2.14 -12.61 32.54
C VAL A 80 -2.86 -13.54 31.55
N ARG A 81 -2.74 -13.22 30.27
CA ARG A 81 -3.34 -13.94 29.14
C ARG A 81 -2.32 -14.76 28.35
N TYR A 82 -1.06 -14.36 28.37
CA TYR A 82 0.03 -15.07 27.71
C TYR A 82 1.34 -14.93 28.49
N ARG A 83 2.25 -15.89 28.31
CA ARG A 83 3.61 -15.88 28.88
C ARG A 83 4.59 -16.34 27.81
N GLY A 84 5.77 -15.74 27.79
CA GLY A 84 6.87 -16.16 26.96
C GLY A 84 8.20 -15.68 27.51
N GLU A 85 9.25 -15.87 26.72
CA GLU A 85 10.61 -15.46 27.03
C GLU A 85 11.18 -14.64 25.87
N VAL A 86 12.07 -13.70 26.19
CA VAL A 86 12.81 -12.92 25.20
C VAL A 86 13.98 -13.75 24.67
N THR A 87 14.23 -13.68 23.36
CA THR A 87 15.40 -14.26 22.69
C THR A 87 15.94 -13.23 21.71
N ASP A 88 17.25 -12.96 21.77
CA ASP A 88 17.94 -11.94 20.96
C ASP A 88 17.29 -10.56 21.04
N GLY A 89 16.78 -10.20 22.22
CA GLY A 89 16.07 -8.94 22.46
C GLY A 89 14.67 -8.86 21.83
N VAL A 90 14.12 -9.96 21.33
CA VAL A 90 12.77 -10.04 20.74
C VAL A 90 11.89 -10.98 21.57
N GLY A 91 10.65 -10.57 21.82
CA GLY A 91 9.62 -11.47 22.35
C GLY A 91 8.56 -11.76 21.30
N ASP A 92 8.37 -13.04 21.00
CA ASP A 92 7.35 -13.53 20.07
C ASP A 92 6.12 -14.04 20.84
N PHE A 93 4.96 -13.47 20.53
CA PHE A 93 3.68 -13.87 21.08
C PHE A 93 2.66 -14.11 19.96
N THR A 94 3.12 -14.54 18.79
CA THR A 94 2.30 -14.86 17.61
C THR A 94 1.17 -15.83 17.96
N ALA A 95 1.43 -16.80 18.83
CA ALA A 95 0.45 -17.79 19.31
C ALA A 95 -0.67 -17.19 20.19
N PHE A 96 -0.58 -15.92 20.59
CA PHE A 96 -1.61 -15.23 21.34
C PHE A 96 -2.68 -14.66 20.39
N ASP A 97 -3.76 -15.43 20.18
CA ASP A 97 -4.95 -15.03 19.40
C ASP A 97 -6.20 -15.02 20.32
N PRO A 98 -6.45 -13.93 21.06
CA PRO A 98 -7.61 -13.82 21.95
C PRO A 98 -8.91 -13.77 21.14
N ARG A 99 -10.00 -14.25 21.75
CA ARG A 99 -11.36 -14.14 21.15
C ARG A 99 -12.00 -12.80 21.46
N ASP A 100 -11.72 -12.30 22.66
CA ASP A 100 -12.11 -11.00 23.17
C ASP A 100 -11.22 -9.90 22.59
N THR A 101 -11.84 -8.77 22.25
CA THR A 101 -11.15 -7.53 21.92
C THR A 101 -10.86 -6.74 23.18
N GLY A 102 -9.86 -5.85 23.12
CA GLY A 102 -9.52 -4.94 24.20
C GLY A 102 -8.03 -4.66 24.26
N ASP A 103 -7.67 -3.79 25.19
CA ASP A 103 -6.29 -3.37 25.38
C ASP A 103 -5.48 -4.46 26.09
N PHE A 104 -4.33 -4.76 25.49
CA PHE A 104 -3.31 -5.62 26.05
C PHE A 104 -2.03 -4.84 26.31
N VAL A 105 -1.22 -5.34 27.24
CA VAL A 105 0.08 -4.76 27.57
C VAL A 105 1.09 -5.88 27.73
N VAL A 106 2.29 -5.68 27.20
CA VAL A 106 3.46 -6.55 27.46
C VAL A 106 4.23 -5.99 28.63
N THR A 107 4.58 -6.84 29.60
CA THR A 107 5.55 -6.54 30.65
C THR A 107 6.72 -7.49 30.55
N VAL A 108 7.94 -6.96 30.51
CA VAL A 108 9.20 -7.71 30.53
C VAL A 108 9.87 -7.50 31.89
N LYS A 109 10.37 -8.58 32.50
CA LYS A 109 11.18 -8.51 33.72
C LYS A 109 12.52 -9.19 33.46
N GLY A 110 13.60 -8.43 33.53
CA GLY A 110 14.95 -8.91 33.35
C GLY A 110 15.95 -8.21 34.27
N ALA A 111 17.23 -8.41 34.00
CA ALA A 111 18.35 -7.86 34.76
C ALA A 111 18.41 -6.32 34.69
N ALA A 112 17.98 -5.72 33.57
CA ALA A 112 17.87 -4.28 33.41
C ALA A 112 16.62 -3.66 34.10
N GLY A 113 15.78 -4.48 34.74
CA GLY A 113 14.61 -4.05 35.49
C GLY A 113 13.31 -4.56 34.89
N ALA A 114 12.22 -3.82 35.15
CA ALA A 114 10.90 -4.11 34.60
C ALA A 114 10.52 -3.03 33.59
N GLY A 115 10.04 -3.47 32.43
CA GLY A 115 9.60 -2.62 31.33
C GLY A 115 8.18 -2.96 30.91
N THR A 116 7.44 -1.96 30.42
CA THR A 116 6.05 -2.11 30.00
C THR A 116 5.84 -1.42 28.66
N SER A 117 5.15 -2.07 27.73
CA SER A 117 4.76 -1.48 26.44
C SER A 117 3.67 -0.42 26.62
N VAL A 118 3.39 0.36 25.57
CA VAL A 118 2.09 1.02 25.45
C VAL A 118 0.97 -0.04 25.36
N PRO A 119 -0.29 0.32 25.67
CA PRO A 119 -1.45 -0.51 25.33
C PRO A 119 -1.52 -0.78 23.82
N PHE A 120 -2.03 -1.95 23.42
CA PHE A 120 -2.24 -2.31 22.03
C PHE A 120 -3.44 -3.24 21.86
N GLY A 121 -4.07 -3.24 20.68
CA GLY A 121 -5.19 -4.12 20.36
C GLY A 121 -4.78 -5.44 19.70
N VAL A 122 -5.67 -6.43 19.74
CA VAL A 122 -5.60 -7.61 18.87
C VAL A 122 -7.00 -7.89 18.31
N GLY A 123 -7.12 -8.00 16.98
CA GLY A 123 -8.42 -8.16 16.33
C GLY A 123 -8.34 -8.68 14.90
N ALA A 124 -9.50 -9.02 14.32
CA ALA A 124 -9.60 -9.39 12.92
C ALA A 124 -9.14 -8.21 12.06
N TYR A 125 -8.16 -8.46 11.19
CA TYR A 125 -7.70 -7.49 10.19
C TYR A 125 -7.35 -6.11 10.80
N TRP A 126 -6.74 -6.12 11.99
CA TRP A 126 -6.56 -4.92 12.81
C TRP A 126 -5.86 -3.78 12.04
N ILE A 127 -4.72 -4.07 11.42
CA ILE A 127 -3.93 -3.07 10.67
C ILE A 127 -4.72 -2.51 9.51
N ASP A 128 -5.37 -3.39 8.74
CA ASP A 128 -6.16 -3.02 7.57
C ASP A 128 -7.34 -2.11 7.97
N ARG A 129 -8.06 -2.48 9.03
CA ARG A 129 -9.16 -1.70 9.63
C ARG A 129 -8.73 -0.29 10.03
N VAL A 130 -7.63 -0.16 10.78
CA VAL A 130 -7.18 1.17 11.26
C VAL A 130 -6.54 2.01 10.15
N SER A 131 -6.24 1.41 8.99
CA SER A 131 -5.51 2.07 7.91
C SER A 131 -6.36 2.46 6.71
N TYR A 132 -7.37 1.67 6.33
CA TYR A 132 -8.09 1.88 5.07
C TYR A 132 -8.78 3.25 4.99
N SER A 133 -9.54 3.64 6.02
CA SER A 133 -10.18 4.96 6.05
C SER A 133 -9.14 6.08 6.00
N ARG A 134 -8.03 5.94 6.74
CA ARG A 134 -6.93 6.93 6.75
C ARG A 134 -6.24 7.05 5.40
N ALA A 135 -6.07 5.93 4.68
CA ALA A 135 -5.53 5.94 3.33
C ALA A 135 -6.44 6.72 2.37
N ILE A 136 -7.75 6.49 2.42
CA ILE A 136 -8.72 7.19 1.56
C ILE A 136 -8.84 8.67 1.94
N GLU A 137 -9.00 9.00 3.22
CA GLU A 137 -9.05 10.38 3.72
C GLU A 137 -7.80 11.19 3.32
N PHE A 138 -6.61 10.60 3.46
CA PHE A 138 -5.37 11.22 3.03
C PHE A 138 -5.40 11.55 1.54
N MET A 139 -5.75 10.55 0.70
CA MET A 139 -5.79 10.73 -0.76
C MET A 139 -6.88 11.74 -1.17
N SER A 140 -8.01 11.78 -0.48
CA SER A 140 -9.08 12.78 -0.68
C SER A 140 -8.63 14.19 -0.32
N GLY A 141 -7.94 14.36 0.81
CA GLY A 141 -7.47 15.65 1.28
C GLY A 141 -6.25 16.19 0.53
N SER A 142 -5.41 15.31 -0.03
CA SER A 142 -4.15 15.68 -0.70
C SER A 142 -4.30 16.01 -2.20
N ARG A 143 -5.51 15.93 -2.77
CA ARG A 143 -5.73 16.26 -4.19
C ARG A 143 -5.27 17.67 -4.55
N CYS A 144 -4.77 17.82 -5.77
CA CYS A 144 -4.47 19.15 -6.32
C CYS A 144 -5.69 20.06 -6.24
N TYR A 145 -5.44 21.36 -6.05
CA TYR A 145 -6.47 22.39 -5.92
C TYR A 145 -7.49 22.14 -4.79
N PHE A 146 -7.16 21.28 -3.82
CA PHE A 146 -8.06 20.86 -2.73
C PHE A 146 -9.38 20.29 -3.26
N GLY A 147 -9.37 19.62 -4.41
CA GLY A 147 -10.56 19.04 -5.05
C GLY A 147 -11.43 20.02 -5.84
N ASP A 148 -11.09 21.32 -5.87
CA ASP A 148 -11.75 22.32 -6.74
C ASP A 148 -10.91 22.59 -7.98
N PHE A 149 -11.14 21.81 -9.04
CA PHE A 149 -10.43 21.92 -10.31
C PHE A 149 -10.59 23.29 -10.98
N THR A 150 -11.61 24.08 -10.62
CA THR A 150 -11.77 25.44 -11.18
C THR A 150 -10.64 26.39 -10.76
N ARG A 151 -9.97 26.11 -9.63
CA ARG A 151 -8.85 26.92 -9.13
C ARG A 151 -7.59 26.84 -9.99
N LYS A 152 -7.50 25.90 -10.93
CA LYS A 152 -6.38 25.88 -11.90
C LYS A 152 -6.25 27.20 -12.65
N ALA A 153 -7.36 27.91 -12.86
CA ALA A 153 -7.40 29.21 -13.53
C ALA A 153 -6.88 30.39 -12.66
N GLU A 154 -6.69 30.19 -11.36
CA GLU A 154 -6.26 31.25 -10.41
C GLU A 154 -4.73 31.47 -10.42
N GLY A 155 -3.97 30.64 -11.14
CA GLY A 155 -2.52 30.76 -11.27
C GLY A 155 -2.03 30.24 -12.61
N PRO A 156 -0.80 29.69 -12.68
CA PRO A 156 -0.20 29.30 -13.96
C PRO A 156 -0.85 28.07 -14.63
N GLY A 157 -1.99 27.57 -14.13
CA GLY A 157 -2.61 26.34 -14.62
C GLY A 157 -1.93 25.10 -14.07
N LEU A 158 -1.89 24.05 -14.90
CA LEU A 158 -1.20 22.79 -14.64
C LEU A 158 0.30 22.94 -14.99
N ILE A 159 1.01 23.82 -14.28
CA ILE A 159 2.48 23.81 -14.29
C ILE A 159 2.92 23.03 -13.06
N SER A 160 3.78 22.04 -13.28
CA SER A 160 4.12 21.03 -12.28
C SER A 160 5.54 21.16 -11.75
N ASP A 161 6.14 22.34 -11.78
CA ASP A 161 7.47 22.60 -11.23
C ASP A 161 7.39 23.40 -9.92
N GLU A 162 8.52 23.93 -9.43
CA GLU A 162 8.54 24.76 -8.22
C GLU A 162 7.79 26.09 -8.38
N TYR A 163 7.51 26.51 -9.61
CA TYR A 163 6.76 27.72 -9.94
C TYR A 163 5.29 27.43 -10.28
N GLY A 164 4.87 26.16 -10.14
CA GLY A 164 3.50 25.72 -10.31
C GLY A 164 2.50 26.39 -9.37
N HIS A 165 1.21 26.17 -9.62
CA HIS A 165 0.15 26.70 -8.76
C HIS A 165 0.35 26.23 -7.31
N ARG A 166 0.30 27.10 -6.30
CA ARG A 166 0.62 26.73 -4.91
C ARG A 166 -0.17 25.54 -4.37
N ALA A 167 -1.44 25.42 -4.79
CA ALA A 167 -2.33 24.31 -4.45
C ALA A 167 -2.11 23.02 -5.29
N CYS A 168 -1.12 22.99 -6.18
CA CYS A 168 -0.71 21.84 -7.00
C CYS A 168 0.77 21.96 -7.39
N MET A 169 1.60 22.48 -6.48
CA MET A 169 3.02 22.74 -6.77
C MET A 169 3.76 21.40 -6.86
N LYS A 170 4.71 21.29 -7.80
CA LYS A 170 5.47 20.05 -8.04
C LYS A 170 4.58 18.82 -8.20
N ALA A 171 3.46 18.96 -8.91
CA ALA A 171 2.42 17.95 -8.99
C ALA A 171 1.62 17.99 -10.30
N VAL A 172 0.90 16.90 -10.56
CA VAL A 172 -0.12 16.83 -11.63
C VAL A 172 -1.50 16.58 -11.05
N THR A 173 -1.65 15.56 -10.20
CA THR A 173 -2.95 15.02 -9.74
C THR A 173 -3.17 15.21 -8.24
N TRP A 174 -2.17 14.89 -7.43
CA TRP A 174 -2.11 15.12 -5.97
C TRP A 174 -0.96 16.06 -5.61
N ARG A 175 -1.14 16.88 -4.58
CA ARG A 175 -0.19 17.91 -4.17
C ARG A 175 1.16 17.28 -3.78
N ASP A 176 2.24 17.83 -4.34
CA ASP A 176 3.61 17.30 -4.27
C ASP A 176 3.78 15.85 -4.78
N GLY A 177 2.83 15.34 -5.58
CA GLY A 177 2.98 14.07 -6.29
C GLY A 177 3.94 14.17 -7.47
N ALA A 178 4.76 13.14 -7.67
CA ALA A 178 5.67 13.05 -8.81
C ALA A 178 5.25 11.93 -9.76
N GLN A 179 5.80 11.92 -10.98
CA GLN A 179 5.48 10.91 -12.00
C GLN A 179 5.67 9.44 -11.55
N TYR A 180 6.50 9.18 -10.53
CA TYR A 180 6.75 7.85 -9.94
C TYR A 180 5.96 7.58 -8.64
N SER A 181 5.02 8.45 -8.26
CA SER A 181 4.30 8.32 -6.98
C SER A 181 3.17 7.27 -7.04
N LYS A 182 2.70 6.91 -8.24
CA LYS A 182 1.79 5.78 -8.50
C LYS A 182 0.43 5.88 -7.80
N GLU A 183 -0.08 7.10 -7.67
CA GLU A 183 -1.32 7.40 -6.95
C GLU A 183 -2.54 6.66 -7.53
N ILE A 184 -2.78 6.77 -8.84
CA ILE A 184 -3.92 6.10 -9.49
C ILE A 184 -3.75 4.58 -9.46
N GLN A 185 -2.53 4.10 -9.75
CA GLN A 185 -2.26 2.67 -9.78
C GLN A 185 -2.51 2.02 -8.41
N THR A 186 -2.05 2.64 -7.32
CA THR A 186 -2.24 2.07 -5.98
C THR A 186 -3.67 2.19 -5.47
N LEU A 187 -4.44 3.21 -5.89
CA LEU A 187 -5.89 3.26 -5.66
C LEU A 187 -6.64 2.16 -6.44
N VAL A 188 -6.22 1.91 -7.68
CA VAL A 188 -6.74 0.78 -8.46
C VAL A 188 -6.42 -0.55 -7.78
N ASP A 189 -5.18 -0.75 -7.33
CA ASP A 189 -4.76 -1.99 -6.66
C ASP A 189 -5.56 -2.22 -5.36
N LEU A 190 -5.79 -1.18 -4.55
CA LEU A 190 -6.66 -1.25 -3.38
C LEU A 190 -8.08 -1.71 -3.74
N TYR A 191 -8.68 -1.09 -4.76
CA TYR A 191 -10.02 -1.41 -5.21
C TYR A 191 -10.12 -2.85 -5.76
N LEU A 192 -9.16 -3.26 -6.60
CA LEU A 192 -9.14 -4.60 -7.18
C LEU A 192 -8.89 -5.69 -6.12
N ALA A 193 -8.06 -5.41 -5.10
CA ALA A 193 -7.78 -6.37 -4.04
C ALA A 193 -8.95 -6.56 -3.07
N ASN A 194 -9.72 -5.51 -2.80
CA ASN A 194 -10.76 -5.54 -1.78
C ASN A 194 -11.96 -4.61 -2.08
N PRO A 195 -12.74 -4.89 -3.14
CA PRO A 195 -13.78 -3.98 -3.61
C PRO A 195 -14.84 -3.69 -2.54
N SER A 196 -15.30 -4.72 -1.80
CA SER A 196 -16.31 -4.52 -0.77
C SER A 196 -15.84 -3.66 0.41
N ALA A 197 -14.55 -3.57 0.72
CA ALA A 197 -14.07 -2.65 1.75
C ALA A 197 -14.16 -1.20 1.25
N PHE A 198 -13.62 -0.93 0.07
CA PHE A 198 -13.48 0.43 -0.43
C PHE A 198 -14.77 1.02 -1.01
N GLU A 199 -15.76 0.18 -1.35
CA GLU A 199 -17.12 0.62 -1.69
C GLU A 199 -17.88 1.18 -0.49
N GLN A 200 -17.50 0.80 0.73
CA GLN A 200 -18.14 1.25 1.96
C GLN A 200 -17.53 2.54 2.54
N ILE A 201 -16.32 2.90 2.11
CA ILE A 201 -15.61 4.06 2.65
C ILE A 201 -16.05 5.33 1.91
N THR A 202 -16.59 6.28 2.69
CA THR A 202 -16.96 7.62 2.23
C THR A 202 -16.16 8.69 2.98
N VAL A 203 -15.97 9.84 2.34
CA VAL A 203 -15.37 11.04 2.96
C VAL A 203 -16.35 12.20 2.75
N ASP A 204 -17.14 12.47 3.78
CA ASP A 204 -18.35 13.31 3.67
C ASP A 204 -18.07 14.77 3.25
N ASP A 205 -16.90 15.30 3.61
CA ASP A 205 -16.48 16.67 3.31
C ASP A 205 -15.59 16.78 2.05
N ALA A 206 -15.40 15.69 1.31
CA ALA A 206 -14.57 15.68 0.12
C ALA A 206 -15.18 16.52 -1.03
N VAL A 207 -14.46 17.56 -1.43
CA VAL A 207 -14.86 18.46 -2.52
C VAL A 207 -14.49 17.87 -3.88
N TYR A 208 -15.43 17.84 -4.82
CA TYR A 208 -15.18 17.52 -6.23
C TYR A 208 -15.91 18.54 -7.08
N LYS A 209 -15.18 19.51 -7.64
CA LYS A 209 -15.78 20.62 -8.40
C LYS A 209 -15.02 20.90 -9.68
N GLY A 210 -15.78 21.21 -10.73
CA GLY A 210 -15.25 21.71 -12.00
C GLY A 210 -14.67 20.64 -12.93
N LEU A 211 -14.70 19.36 -12.56
CA LEU A 211 -14.29 18.28 -13.46
C LEU A 211 -15.18 18.22 -14.71
N PRO A 212 -14.65 17.80 -15.87
CA PRO A 212 -15.42 17.70 -17.12
C PRO A 212 -16.64 16.77 -17.04
N VAL A 213 -16.52 15.72 -16.23
CA VAL A 213 -17.58 14.71 -16.02
C VAL A 213 -17.99 14.71 -14.55
N THR A 214 -19.30 14.66 -14.31
CA THR A 214 -19.86 14.45 -12.96
C THR A 214 -20.24 13.00 -12.81
N LEU A 215 -19.78 12.35 -11.75
CA LEU A 215 -20.12 10.96 -11.44
C LEU A 215 -21.49 10.87 -10.76
N PRO A 216 -22.15 9.69 -10.78
CA PRO A 216 -23.38 9.46 -10.04
C PRO A 216 -23.25 9.72 -8.54
N ASP A 217 -24.35 10.13 -7.90
CA ASP A 217 -24.44 10.20 -6.44
C ASP A 217 -24.17 8.82 -5.82
N GLY A 218 -23.54 8.79 -4.65
CA GLY A 218 -23.20 7.54 -3.96
C GLY A 218 -22.03 6.76 -4.58
N THR A 219 -21.34 7.32 -5.58
CA THR A 219 -20.07 6.73 -6.08
C THR A 219 -19.07 6.61 -4.93
N PRO A 220 -18.46 5.43 -4.70
CA PRO A 220 -17.47 5.22 -3.66
C PRO A 220 -16.30 6.22 -3.75
N GLU A 221 -15.76 6.65 -2.61
CA GLU A 221 -14.74 7.70 -2.60
C GLU A 221 -13.48 7.27 -3.36
N ILE A 222 -13.08 5.99 -3.29
CA ILE A 222 -11.95 5.46 -4.06
C ILE A 222 -12.14 5.62 -5.57
N VAL A 223 -13.37 5.45 -6.07
CA VAL A 223 -13.70 5.58 -7.49
C VAL A 223 -13.69 7.05 -7.90
N ARG A 224 -14.18 7.95 -7.03
CA ARG A 224 -14.07 9.40 -7.24
C ARG A 224 -12.60 9.85 -7.29
N LEU A 225 -11.73 9.31 -6.44
CA LEU A 225 -10.29 9.57 -6.44
C LEU A 225 -9.61 9.10 -7.75
N ILE A 226 -9.92 7.89 -8.21
CA ILE A 226 -9.41 7.37 -9.49
C ILE A 226 -9.85 8.29 -10.63
N HIS A 227 -11.15 8.63 -10.69
CA HIS A 227 -11.70 9.53 -11.71
C HIS A 227 -11.03 10.91 -11.69
N TRP A 228 -10.82 11.49 -10.50
CA TRP A 228 -10.08 12.74 -10.33
C TRP A 228 -8.69 12.67 -10.97
N GLY A 229 -7.91 11.65 -10.62
CA GLY A 229 -6.58 11.46 -11.18
C GLY A 229 -6.61 11.37 -12.71
N VAL A 230 -7.53 10.57 -13.25
CA VAL A 230 -7.67 10.35 -14.70
C VAL A 230 -8.01 11.65 -15.44
N GLU A 231 -8.99 12.42 -14.96
CA GLU A 231 -9.35 13.69 -15.60
C GLU A 231 -8.19 14.68 -15.61
N LEU A 232 -7.42 14.75 -14.53
CA LEU A 232 -6.27 15.65 -14.45
C LEU A 232 -5.13 15.21 -15.37
N LEU A 233 -4.85 13.90 -15.49
CA LEU A 233 -3.85 13.40 -16.44
C LEU A 233 -4.27 13.62 -17.91
N LEU A 234 -5.56 13.47 -18.22
CA LEU A 234 -6.09 13.73 -19.57
C LEU A 234 -6.06 15.22 -19.91
N GLU A 235 -6.46 16.09 -18.99
CA GLU A 235 -6.37 17.55 -19.19
C GLU A 235 -4.91 18.00 -19.39
N ALA A 236 -4.00 17.43 -18.61
CA ALA A 236 -2.57 17.69 -18.72
C ALA A 236 -1.97 17.19 -20.04
N ASP A 237 -2.66 16.27 -20.74
CA ASP A 237 -2.18 15.59 -21.95
C ASP A 237 -0.73 15.13 -21.74
N VAL A 238 -0.57 14.30 -20.70
CA VAL A 238 0.73 13.85 -20.17
C VAL A 238 1.46 12.98 -21.20
N ASN A 239 2.79 13.12 -21.29
CA ASN A 239 3.60 12.23 -22.14
C ASN A 239 4.80 11.63 -21.39
N ASP A 240 4.92 11.86 -20.09
CA ASP A 240 5.82 11.09 -19.25
C ASP A 240 5.39 9.60 -19.23
N PRO A 241 6.32 8.64 -19.37
CA PRO A 241 5.99 7.22 -19.40
C PRO A 241 5.27 6.77 -18.12
N GLN A 242 5.71 7.22 -16.95
CA GLN A 242 5.16 6.72 -15.70
C GLN A 242 3.81 7.34 -15.35
N LEU A 243 3.47 8.51 -15.89
CA LEU A 243 2.11 9.06 -15.83
C LEU A 243 1.16 8.32 -16.80
N ARG A 244 1.63 7.92 -17.98
CA ARG A 244 0.85 7.06 -18.90
C ARG A 244 0.59 5.67 -18.29
N GLU A 245 1.55 5.11 -17.57
CA GLU A 245 1.36 3.86 -16.81
C GLU A 245 0.21 3.98 -15.79
N GLN A 246 0.02 5.14 -15.16
CA GLN A 246 -1.11 5.37 -14.25
C GLN A 246 -2.47 5.43 -14.97
N LEU A 247 -2.52 6.02 -16.19
CA LEU A 247 -3.71 5.94 -17.05
C LEU A 247 -4.00 4.51 -17.51
N ALA A 248 -2.97 3.70 -17.77
CA ALA A 248 -3.13 2.30 -18.13
C ALA A 248 -3.77 1.48 -16.99
N ALA A 249 -3.43 1.77 -15.73
CA ALA A 249 -4.08 1.15 -14.57
C ALA A 249 -5.60 1.41 -14.53
N PHE A 250 -6.02 2.65 -14.81
CA PHE A 250 -7.44 2.96 -14.96
C PHE A 250 -8.07 2.23 -16.15
N ALA A 251 -7.46 2.29 -17.33
CA ALA A 251 -7.99 1.63 -18.52
C ALA A 251 -8.16 0.12 -18.30
N TYR A 252 -7.19 -0.52 -17.64
CA TYR A 252 -7.26 -1.93 -17.26
C TYR A 252 -8.46 -2.24 -16.35
N ALA A 253 -8.60 -1.47 -15.26
CA ALA A 253 -9.64 -1.66 -14.24
C ALA A 253 -11.03 -1.12 -14.64
N TYR A 254 -11.15 -0.44 -15.78
CA TYR A 254 -12.40 0.17 -16.21
C TYR A 254 -13.63 -0.77 -16.20
N PRO A 255 -13.55 -2.06 -16.57
CA PRO A 255 -14.72 -2.95 -16.52
C PRO A 255 -15.36 -3.01 -15.12
N GLN A 256 -14.56 -2.93 -14.06
CA GLN A 256 -15.03 -2.93 -12.68
C GLN A 256 -15.53 -1.55 -12.26
N LEU A 257 -15.07 -0.48 -12.91
CA LEU A 257 -15.44 0.91 -12.60
C LEU A 257 -16.60 1.45 -13.45
N ALA A 258 -17.02 0.69 -14.47
CA ALA A 258 -17.96 1.12 -15.50
C ALA A 258 -19.38 1.42 -14.98
N GLU A 259 -19.72 0.92 -13.78
CA GLU A 259 -20.96 1.29 -13.09
C GLU A 259 -21.00 2.79 -12.73
N TRP A 260 -19.85 3.35 -12.33
CA TRP A 260 -19.76 4.72 -11.83
C TRP A 260 -19.14 5.69 -12.83
N ILE A 261 -18.12 5.25 -13.58
CA ILE A 261 -17.37 6.11 -14.49
C ILE A 261 -17.93 5.95 -15.91
N PRO A 262 -18.41 7.03 -16.56
CA PRO A 262 -18.95 6.94 -17.91
C PRO A 262 -17.92 6.52 -18.97
N ALA A 263 -18.38 5.77 -19.98
CA ALA A 263 -17.55 5.27 -21.09
C ALA A 263 -16.75 6.35 -21.82
N GLY A 264 -17.25 7.57 -21.94
CA GLY A 264 -16.52 8.66 -22.59
C GLY A 264 -15.22 9.07 -21.85
N VAL A 265 -15.08 8.79 -20.55
CA VAL A 265 -13.80 8.98 -19.84
C VAL A 265 -12.80 7.90 -20.25
N TYR A 266 -13.28 6.64 -20.31
CA TYR A 266 -12.49 5.50 -20.75
C TYR A 266 -12.01 5.64 -22.19
N GLU A 267 -12.90 6.01 -23.12
CA GLU A 267 -12.58 6.23 -24.54
C GLU A 267 -11.48 7.29 -24.72
N ARG A 268 -11.56 8.43 -23.99
CA ARG A 268 -10.48 9.44 -24.02
C ARG A 268 -9.15 8.92 -23.50
N ALA A 269 -9.18 8.08 -22.46
CA ALA A 269 -7.97 7.46 -21.95
C ALA A 269 -7.36 6.49 -22.98
N LEU A 270 -8.17 5.66 -23.63
CA LEU A 270 -7.72 4.79 -24.71
C LEU A 270 -7.11 5.56 -25.87
N ASP A 271 -7.80 6.60 -26.35
CA ASP A 271 -7.34 7.43 -27.47
C ASP A 271 -5.96 8.02 -27.16
N HIS A 272 -5.79 8.57 -25.96
CA HIS A 272 -4.52 9.13 -25.52
C HIS A 272 -3.42 8.05 -25.40
N LEU A 273 -3.72 6.94 -24.72
CA LEU A 273 -2.75 5.86 -24.47
C LEU A 273 -2.30 5.20 -25.76
N PHE A 274 -3.21 4.78 -26.63
CA PHE A 274 -2.87 4.11 -27.89
C PHE A 274 -2.13 5.03 -28.87
N ALA A 275 -2.43 6.33 -28.88
CA ALA A 275 -1.73 7.28 -29.73
C ALA A 275 -0.30 7.58 -29.25
N SER A 276 -0.04 7.47 -27.94
CA SER A 276 1.20 7.97 -27.32
C SER A 276 2.10 6.89 -26.72
N TRP A 277 1.67 5.63 -26.56
CA TRP A 277 2.44 4.60 -25.84
C TRP A 277 3.88 4.44 -26.34
N GLY A 278 4.06 4.41 -27.67
CA GLY A 278 5.37 4.31 -28.32
C GLY A 278 6.06 5.64 -28.63
N ALA A 279 5.59 6.76 -28.10
CA ALA A 279 6.16 8.07 -28.40
C ALA A 279 7.43 8.31 -27.57
N THR A 280 8.50 8.79 -28.22
CA THR A 280 9.79 9.03 -27.56
C THR A 280 9.86 10.35 -26.79
N ALA A 281 8.98 11.30 -27.11
CA ALA A 281 8.88 12.61 -26.44
C ALA A 281 8.31 12.47 -25.02
N ARG A 282 8.83 13.28 -24.09
CA ARG A 282 8.44 13.34 -22.67
C ARG A 282 8.61 14.75 -22.09
N ASP A 283 8.27 15.76 -22.88
CA ASP A 283 8.50 17.18 -22.59
C ASP A 283 7.44 17.82 -21.68
N ARG A 284 6.49 17.05 -21.16
CA ARG A 284 5.47 17.52 -20.21
C ARG A 284 5.61 16.81 -18.89
N TYR A 285 5.56 17.58 -17.80
CA TYR A 285 5.52 17.02 -16.44
C TYR A 285 6.77 16.19 -16.05
N TYR A 286 7.96 16.61 -16.50
CA TYR A 286 9.25 15.89 -16.35
C TYR A 286 10.21 16.48 -15.30
N TRP A 287 9.76 17.35 -14.39
CA TRP A 287 10.62 18.16 -13.50
C TRP A 287 11.48 17.34 -12.51
N GLN A 288 11.22 16.05 -12.37
CA GLN A 288 12.04 15.12 -11.58
C GLN A 288 12.54 13.94 -12.41
N ALA A 289 12.73 14.14 -13.72
CA ALA A 289 13.28 13.15 -14.63
C ALA A 289 14.82 13.28 -14.71
N PHE A 290 15.53 12.80 -13.68
CA PHE A 290 16.98 12.91 -13.57
C PHE A 290 17.71 11.84 -14.38
N THR A 291 17.07 10.70 -14.61
CA THR A 291 17.68 9.58 -15.33
C THR A 291 17.42 9.72 -16.84
N PRO A 292 18.44 9.71 -17.71
CA PRO A 292 18.23 9.75 -19.16
C PRO A 292 17.44 8.53 -19.65
N HIS A 293 16.27 8.78 -20.24
CA HIS A 293 15.41 7.78 -20.88
C HIS A 293 14.57 8.43 -22.00
N THR A 294 13.87 7.63 -22.80
CA THR A 294 12.85 8.13 -23.75
C THR A 294 11.45 7.89 -23.18
N GLY A 295 10.43 8.52 -23.76
CA GLY A 295 9.03 8.21 -23.46
C GLY A 295 8.52 6.87 -24.02
N ASP A 296 9.29 6.12 -24.81
CA ASP A 296 8.75 4.94 -25.48
C ASP A 296 8.54 3.78 -24.49
N LEU A 297 7.29 3.44 -24.18
CA LEU A 297 6.95 2.36 -23.25
C LEU A 297 7.09 0.95 -23.87
N PHE A 298 7.36 0.85 -25.18
CA PHE A 298 7.76 -0.40 -25.82
C PHE A 298 9.27 -0.66 -25.75
N GLN A 299 10.07 0.31 -25.29
CA GLN A 299 11.51 0.11 -25.15
C GLN A 299 11.82 -0.75 -23.92
N THR A 300 12.95 -1.46 -23.97
CA THR A 300 13.55 -2.05 -22.77
C THR A 300 14.29 -0.97 -21.99
N TYR A 301 13.79 -0.64 -20.80
CA TYR A 301 14.45 0.27 -19.87
C TYR A 301 15.57 -0.47 -19.15
N THR A 302 16.80 -0.06 -19.42
CA THR A 302 18.03 -0.68 -18.87
C THR A 302 18.66 0.14 -17.74
N GLN A 303 18.00 1.21 -17.32
CA GLN A 303 18.49 2.11 -16.28
C GLN A 303 17.90 1.72 -14.93
N ILE A 304 18.71 1.80 -13.88
CA ILE A 304 18.21 1.88 -12.51
C ILE A 304 18.04 3.36 -12.21
N GLY A 305 16.82 3.79 -11.88
CA GLY A 305 16.55 5.19 -11.59
C GLY A 305 17.14 5.68 -10.27
N THR A 306 16.79 6.91 -9.88
CA THR A 306 17.40 7.56 -8.71
C THR A 306 16.89 6.99 -7.39
N GLY A 307 17.62 7.22 -6.30
CA GLY A 307 17.17 6.87 -4.95
C GLY A 307 15.92 7.64 -4.49
N LYS A 308 15.53 8.69 -5.22
CA LYS A 308 14.24 9.36 -5.04
C LYS A 308 13.06 8.54 -5.54
N GLY A 309 13.32 7.49 -6.32
CA GLY A 309 12.39 6.49 -6.85
C GLY A 309 11.76 6.76 -8.22
N GLU A 310 12.32 7.73 -8.96
CA GLU A 310 12.17 7.75 -10.42
C GLU A 310 12.65 6.43 -11.03
N LEU A 311 12.01 5.95 -12.11
CA LEU A 311 12.37 4.74 -12.86
C LEU A 311 12.75 3.55 -11.95
N ALA A 312 11.81 3.14 -11.10
CA ALA A 312 11.89 1.87 -10.39
C ALA A 312 12.17 0.74 -11.40
N PRO A 313 13.15 -0.15 -11.16
CA PRO A 313 13.40 -1.25 -12.05
C PRO A 313 12.12 -2.04 -12.33
N GLY A 314 11.80 -2.25 -13.61
CA GLY A 314 10.60 -2.96 -14.03
C GLY A 314 9.29 -2.17 -14.02
N HIS A 315 9.33 -0.84 -13.87
CA HIS A 315 8.14 0.01 -13.91
C HIS A 315 7.23 -0.19 -15.13
N SER A 316 7.78 -0.61 -16.28
CA SER A 316 7.03 -0.85 -17.51
C SER A 316 6.50 -2.28 -17.68
N VAL A 317 6.83 -3.25 -16.81
CA VAL A 317 6.39 -4.66 -16.96
C VAL A 317 4.87 -4.76 -16.84
N TRP A 318 4.34 -4.45 -15.66
CA TRP A 318 2.91 -4.58 -15.38
C TRP A 318 2.04 -3.64 -16.24
N PRO A 319 2.41 -2.36 -16.46
CA PRO A 319 1.64 -1.49 -17.36
C PRO A 319 1.56 -1.97 -18.82
N ASN A 320 2.59 -2.63 -19.35
CA ASN A 320 2.49 -3.24 -20.67
C ASN A 320 1.54 -4.44 -20.66
N LEU A 321 1.51 -5.24 -19.60
CA LEU A 321 0.54 -6.35 -19.46
C LEU A 321 -0.90 -5.83 -19.31
N MET A 322 -1.10 -4.75 -18.55
CA MET A 322 -2.39 -4.05 -18.52
C MET A 322 -2.83 -3.61 -19.92
N MET A 323 -1.93 -2.97 -20.67
CA MET A 323 -2.25 -2.53 -22.03
C MET A 323 -2.43 -3.68 -23.02
N TYR A 324 -1.81 -4.84 -22.78
CA TYR A 324 -2.08 -6.05 -23.55
C TYR A 324 -3.53 -6.49 -23.39
N GLU A 325 -4.03 -6.60 -22.16
CA GLU A 325 -5.44 -6.94 -21.88
C GLU A 325 -6.41 -5.91 -22.45
N VAL A 326 -6.09 -4.63 -22.29
CA VAL A 326 -6.88 -3.54 -22.87
C VAL A 326 -6.90 -3.67 -24.40
N ALA A 327 -5.75 -3.86 -25.05
CA ALA A 327 -5.68 -4.00 -26.51
C ALA A 327 -6.42 -5.24 -27.02
N GLN A 328 -6.38 -6.36 -26.30
CA GLN A 328 -7.16 -7.56 -26.62
C GLN A 328 -8.65 -7.31 -26.50
N ARG A 329 -9.08 -6.68 -25.40
CA ARG A 329 -10.49 -6.32 -25.16
C ARG A 329 -11.03 -5.39 -26.25
N GLU A 330 -10.22 -4.44 -26.71
CA GLU A 330 -10.56 -3.52 -27.78
C GLU A 330 -10.34 -4.10 -29.20
N GLY A 331 -9.97 -5.38 -29.33
CA GLY A 331 -9.84 -6.08 -30.60
C GLY A 331 -8.72 -5.54 -31.51
N ARG A 332 -7.62 -5.04 -30.94
CA ARG A 332 -6.51 -4.46 -31.70
C ARG A 332 -5.54 -5.52 -32.22
N ASP A 333 -5.16 -5.40 -33.49
CA ASP A 333 -4.18 -6.29 -34.14
C ASP A 333 -2.76 -6.17 -33.56
N ASP A 334 -2.44 -5.09 -32.85
CA ASP A 334 -1.12 -4.83 -32.25
C ASP A 334 -1.01 -5.21 -30.77
N ALA A 335 -1.99 -5.91 -30.20
CA ALA A 335 -1.98 -6.31 -28.79
C ALA A 335 -0.68 -7.03 -28.38
N GLU A 336 -0.20 -7.98 -29.19
CA GLU A 336 1.03 -8.74 -28.94
C GLU A 336 2.29 -7.87 -28.78
N ARG A 337 2.29 -6.62 -29.27
CA ARG A 337 3.40 -5.69 -29.09
C ARG A 337 3.60 -5.32 -27.62
N TYR A 338 2.51 -5.18 -26.86
CA TYR A 338 2.55 -4.85 -25.43
C TYR A 338 3.07 -6.03 -24.62
N LEU A 339 2.56 -7.25 -24.87
CA LEU A 339 3.06 -8.46 -24.23
C LEU A 339 4.56 -8.64 -24.48
N ARG A 340 5.02 -8.44 -25.72
CA ARG A 340 6.46 -8.52 -26.04
C ARG A 340 7.29 -7.50 -25.27
N ALA A 341 6.82 -6.26 -25.14
CA ALA A 341 7.54 -5.25 -24.34
C ALA A 341 7.65 -5.65 -22.86
N ALA A 342 6.60 -6.24 -22.28
CA ALA A 342 6.67 -6.80 -20.92
C ALA A 342 7.68 -7.97 -20.83
N GLN A 343 7.68 -8.88 -21.81
CA GLN A 343 8.64 -9.99 -21.90
C GLN A 343 10.08 -9.50 -22.00
N ASP A 344 10.36 -8.56 -22.89
CA ASP A 344 11.69 -8.01 -23.11
C ASP A 344 12.18 -7.27 -21.86
N GLN A 345 11.31 -6.51 -21.20
CA GLN A 345 11.63 -5.85 -19.93
C GLN A 345 11.91 -6.86 -18.83
N ALA A 346 11.03 -7.84 -18.60
CA ALA A 346 11.21 -8.83 -17.54
C ALA A 346 12.46 -9.70 -17.76
N ALA A 347 12.72 -10.11 -19.01
CA ALA A 347 13.93 -10.85 -19.37
C ALA A 347 15.20 -10.03 -19.12
N TRP A 348 15.17 -8.73 -19.41
CA TRP A 348 16.31 -7.86 -19.11
C TRP A 348 16.54 -7.76 -17.60
N LEU A 349 15.49 -7.59 -16.79
CA LEU A 349 15.61 -7.48 -15.33
C LEU A 349 16.28 -8.71 -14.73
N ILE A 350 15.74 -9.90 -14.99
CA ILE A 350 16.22 -11.14 -14.38
C ILE A 350 17.61 -11.56 -14.91
N GLY A 351 17.97 -11.12 -16.12
CA GLY A 351 19.27 -11.41 -16.72
C GLY A 351 20.38 -10.42 -16.37
N ASN A 352 20.07 -9.24 -15.83
CA ASN A 352 21.05 -8.15 -15.69
C ASN A 352 21.08 -7.47 -14.32
N LEU A 353 20.02 -7.55 -13.51
CA LEU A 353 20.04 -6.99 -12.16
C LEU A 353 20.81 -7.90 -11.20
N ASP A 354 21.72 -7.30 -10.44
CA ASP A 354 22.40 -7.96 -9.33
C ASP A 354 21.59 -7.75 -8.04
N VAL A 355 21.06 -8.82 -7.46
CA VAL A 355 20.34 -8.77 -6.17
C VAL A 355 21.29 -8.43 -5.01
N GLY A 356 22.59 -8.64 -5.17
CA GLY A 356 23.61 -8.20 -4.21
C GLY A 356 23.75 -6.68 -4.15
N ASP A 357 23.46 -5.96 -5.25
CA ASP A 357 23.47 -4.51 -5.29
C ASP A 357 22.27 -3.94 -4.49
N PRO A 358 22.49 -3.21 -3.39
CA PRO A 358 21.39 -2.69 -2.58
C PRO A 358 20.47 -1.73 -3.33
N ARG A 359 20.90 -1.19 -4.48
CA ARG A 359 20.05 -0.37 -5.36
C ARG A 359 18.90 -1.16 -5.98
N THR A 360 19.01 -2.48 -6.10
CA THR A 360 17.96 -3.36 -6.66
C THR A 360 17.01 -3.90 -5.59
N THR A 361 17.47 -4.01 -4.33
CA THR A 361 16.66 -4.56 -3.24
C THR A 361 16.05 -3.52 -2.31
N LYS A 362 16.72 -2.37 -2.08
CA LYS A 362 16.22 -1.28 -1.22
C LYS A 362 16.24 0.11 -1.88
N GLY A 363 16.95 0.25 -3.01
CA GLY A 363 17.54 1.48 -3.54
C GLY A 363 16.74 2.77 -3.66
N GLN A 364 15.42 2.75 -3.48
CA GLN A 364 14.53 3.87 -3.70
C GLN A 364 13.66 4.13 -2.47
N ARG A 365 13.51 5.40 -2.09
CA ARG A 365 12.83 5.79 -0.85
C ARG A 365 11.30 5.56 -0.82
N GLN A 366 10.71 4.94 -1.85
CA GLN A 366 9.27 4.67 -1.98
C GLN A 366 8.86 3.72 -3.14
N SER A 367 9.46 3.81 -4.33
CA SER A 367 8.94 3.11 -5.53
C SER A 367 9.52 1.72 -5.78
N GLU A 368 10.39 1.24 -4.91
CA GLU A 368 11.07 -0.06 -5.07
C GLU A 368 10.13 -1.28 -5.15
N HIS A 369 8.92 -1.18 -4.60
CA HIS A 369 7.94 -2.28 -4.56
C HIS A 369 7.60 -2.78 -5.96
N VAL A 370 7.66 -1.89 -6.95
CA VAL A 370 7.30 -2.11 -8.35
C VAL A 370 8.05 -3.28 -9.01
N LEU A 371 9.31 -3.50 -8.65
CA LEU A 371 10.13 -4.54 -9.29
C LEU A 371 9.53 -5.94 -9.05
N ILE A 372 9.38 -6.31 -7.78
CA ILE A 372 8.95 -7.66 -7.42
C ILE A 372 7.45 -7.82 -7.68
N THR A 373 6.62 -6.81 -7.38
CA THR A 373 5.19 -6.92 -7.65
C THR A 373 4.90 -7.09 -9.14
N GLY A 374 5.58 -6.34 -10.02
CA GLY A 374 5.40 -6.46 -11.46
C GLY A 374 5.89 -7.80 -12.04
N LEU A 375 7.01 -8.33 -11.55
CA LEU A 375 7.51 -9.65 -11.95
C LEU A 375 6.58 -10.78 -11.48
N VAL A 376 6.11 -10.73 -10.23
CA VAL A 376 5.17 -11.70 -9.67
C VAL A 376 3.84 -11.67 -10.43
N GLN A 377 3.28 -10.48 -10.66
CA GLN A 377 2.04 -10.34 -11.44
C GLN A 377 2.19 -10.93 -12.84
N PHE A 378 3.35 -10.77 -13.49
CA PHE A 378 3.59 -11.41 -14.78
C PHE A 378 3.59 -12.94 -14.66
N ALA A 379 4.38 -13.49 -13.73
CA ALA A 379 4.52 -14.93 -13.55
C ALA A 379 3.20 -15.62 -13.17
N GLU A 380 2.37 -14.99 -12.34
CA GLU A 380 1.09 -15.54 -11.87
C GLU A 380 -0.03 -15.44 -12.92
N VAL A 381 -0.13 -14.30 -13.62
CA VAL A 381 -1.23 -14.05 -14.58
C VAL A 381 -0.95 -14.68 -15.95
N TYR A 382 0.31 -14.72 -16.38
CA TYR A 382 0.72 -15.27 -17.69
C TYR A 382 1.88 -16.27 -17.56
N PRO A 383 1.71 -17.37 -16.82
CA PRO A 383 2.81 -18.30 -16.54
C PRO A 383 3.44 -18.90 -17.81
N ASP A 384 2.66 -19.10 -18.87
CA ASP A 384 3.15 -19.66 -20.14
C ASP A 384 3.89 -18.64 -21.02
N GLN A 385 3.68 -17.34 -20.77
CA GLN A 385 4.27 -16.23 -21.55
C GLN A 385 5.38 -15.50 -20.78
N ALA A 386 5.42 -15.63 -19.46
CA ALA A 386 6.42 -15.02 -18.62
C ALA A 386 7.83 -15.58 -18.93
N PRO A 387 8.89 -14.74 -18.97
CA PRO A 387 10.26 -15.23 -19.09
C PRO A 387 10.60 -16.26 -18.01
N ALA A 388 11.23 -17.37 -18.43
CA ALA A 388 11.74 -18.36 -17.50
C ALA A 388 12.79 -17.74 -16.56
N GLY A 389 12.77 -18.13 -15.28
CA GLY A 389 13.72 -17.66 -14.26
C GLY A 389 13.21 -16.52 -13.37
N ILE A 390 11.98 -16.02 -13.54
CA ILE A 390 11.38 -15.05 -12.62
C ILE A 390 11.32 -15.60 -11.19
N GLU A 391 10.83 -16.83 -11.01
CA GLU A 391 10.75 -17.45 -9.67
C GLU A 391 12.14 -17.58 -9.02
N ASP A 392 13.17 -17.95 -9.79
CA ASP A 392 14.55 -18.04 -9.30
C ASP A 392 15.09 -16.66 -8.90
N PHE A 393 14.88 -15.63 -9.72
CA PHE A 393 15.27 -14.26 -9.39
C PHE A 393 14.57 -13.75 -8.11
N VAL A 394 13.26 -14.02 -7.98
CA VAL A 394 12.48 -13.66 -6.79
C VAL A 394 12.98 -14.42 -5.56
N ARG A 395 13.35 -15.70 -5.70
CA ARG A 395 13.95 -16.49 -4.63
C ARG A 395 15.29 -15.91 -4.18
N ASP A 396 16.17 -15.54 -5.11
CA ASP A 396 17.48 -14.94 -4.81
C ASP A 396 17.33 -13.56 -4.14
N TRP A 397 16.36 -12.75 -4.61
CA TRP A 397 15.97 -11.51 -3.95
C TRP A 397 15.47 -11.76 -2.52
N ALA A 398 14.59 -12.75 -2.34
CA ALA A 398 14.01 -13.10 -1.03
C ALA A 398 15.08 -13.57 -0.04
N GLN A 399 16.08 -14.33 -0.49
CA GLN A 399 17.23 -14.72 0.32
C GLN A 399 18.04 -13.50 0.76
N THR A 400 18.34 -12.59 -0.16
CA THR A 400 19.07 -11.35 0.15
C THR A 400 18.32 -10.49 1.16
N VAL A 401 17.02 -10.28 0.94
CA VAL A 401 16.15 -9.52 1.83
C VAL A 401 16.05 -10.17 3.21
N THR A 402 15.93 -11.50 3.27
CA THR A 402 15.89 -12.25 4.52
C THR A 402 17.20 -12.07 5.29
N SER A 403 18.34 -12.23 4.62
CA SER A 403 19.66 -12.02 5.23
C SER A 403 19.85 -10.58 5.74
N ARG A 404 19.36 -9.58 5.01
CA ARG A 404 19.45 -8.17 5.43
C ARG A 404 18.49 -7.82 6.57
N SER A 405 17.47 -8.65 6.77
CA SER A 405 16.46 -8.52 7.84
C SER A 405 16.77 -9.36 9.07
N ASP A 406 17.85 -10.14 9.07
CA ASP A 406 18.30 -10.89 10.25
C ASP A 406 18.95 -9.95 11.28
N ASN A 407 18.11 -9.28 12.05
CA ASN A 407 18.49 -8.33 13.09
C ASN A 407 17.34 -8.10 14.08
N LEU A 408 17.64 -7.36 15.15
CA LEU A 408 16.75 -7.03 16.28
C LEU A 408 15.33 -6.53 15.89
N TRP A 409 15.16 -5.97 14.70
CA TRP A 409 13.91 -5.34 14.25
C TRP A 409 13.20 -6.11 13.15
N ASP A 410 13.78 -7.21 12.66
CA ASP A 410 13.38 -7.83 11.40
C ASP A 410 13.35 -6.81 10.23
N PHE A 411 14.14 -5.74 10.33
CA PHE A 411 14.11 -4.60 9.41
C PHE A 411 15.07 -4.83 8.25
N ARG A 412 14.62 -4.65 7.01
CA ARG A 412 15.47 -4.85 5.84
C ARG A 412 16.46 -3.69 5.73
N ARG A 413 17.70 -3.98 6.09
CA ARG A 413 18.83 -3.05 5.91
C ARG A 413 19.09 -2.76 4.44
N TYR A 414 19.68 -1.60 4.16
CA TYR A 414 20.12 -1.25 2.81
C TYR A 414 21.24 -2.19 2.36
N SER A 415 22.29 -2.33 3.18
CA SER A 415 23.44 -3.20 2.95
C SER A 415 23.95 -3.76 4.28
N ASP A 416 25.00 -4.57 4.24
CA ASP A 416 25.57 -5.16 5.46
C ASP A 416 26.14 -4.11 6.43
N ASP A 417 26.55 -2.95 5.91
CA ASP A 417 27.15 -1.84 6.63
C ASP A 417 26.21 -0.64 6.83
N ARG A 418 24.98 -0.67 6.28
CA ARG A 418 24.05 0.47 6.33
C ARG A 418 22.59 0.06 6.45
N TRP A 419 21.84 0.76 7.30
CA TRP A 419 20.43 0.48 7.59
C TRP A 419 19.47 1.13 6.60
N THR A 420 19.64 2.43 6.34
CA THR A 420 18.74 3.24 5.50
C THR A 420 19.40 3.57 4.16
N ILE A 421 18.63 4.05 3.19
CA ILE A 421 19.14 4.46 1.88
C ILE A 421 20.18 5.61 2.05
N PRO A 422 21.27 5.64 1.27
CA PRO A 422 22.25 6.73 1.29
C PRO A 422 21.75 7.99 0.55
N ALA A 423 22.54 9.06 0.58
CA ALA A 423 22.29 10.22 -0.28
C ALA A 423 22.25 9.83 -1.78
N PHE A 424 21.43 10.52 -2.58
CA PHE A 424 21.24 10.20 -3.98
C PHE A 424 21.04 11.46 -4.86
N THR A 425 21.08 11.29 -6.17
CA THR A 425 20.77 12.36 -7.13
C THR A 425 19.28 12.68 -7.13
N GLY A 426 18.93 13.98 -7.12
CA GLY A 426 17.54 14.43 -7.08
C GLY A 426 17.01 14.75 -5.68
N GLY A 427 17.83 14.54 -4.63
CA GLY A 427 17.57 14.98 -3.26
C GLY A 427 18.25 14.10 -2.21
N GLY A 428 18.20 14.53 -0.95
CA GLY A 428 18.69 13.77 0.19
C GLY A 428 19.94 14.38 0.82
N ALA A 429 19.85 14.64 2.13
CA ALA A 429 21.02 14.75 2.99
C ALA A 429 21.75 13.38 3.06
N ASP A 430 22.81 13.27 3.85
CA ASP A 430 23.54 12.00 4.07
C ASP A 430 22.63 10.83 4.52
N ASP A 431 21.45 11.15 5.05
CA ASP A 431 20.39 10.21 5.42
C ASP A 431 18.99 10.77 5.04
N PRO A 432 18.52 10.50 3.80
CA PRO A 432 17.23 10.98 3.34
C PRO A 432 16.07 10.39 4.13
N ASN A 433 14.93 11.07 4.09
CA ASN A 433 13.70 10.48 4.61
C ASN A 433 13.28 9.29 3.72
N GLU A 434 12.98 8.13 4.29
CA GLU A 434 12.67 6.90 3.54
C GLU A 434 11.34 6.25 3.95
N THR A 435 10.40 7.02 4.50
CA THR A 435 9.13 6.51 5.01
C THR A 435 8.37 5.68 3.98
N GLY A 436 8.36 6.08 2.71
CA GLY A 436 7.72 5.31 1.64
C GLY A 436 8.38 3.96 1.37
N ASN A 437 9.69 3.81 1.60
CA ASN A 437 10.38 2.54 1.46
C ASN A 437 9.89 1.56 2.53
N VAL A 438 9.83 2.04 3.77
CA VAL A 438 9.35 1.25 4.90
C VAL A 438 7.88 0.92 4.74
N ALA A 439 7.05 1.91 4.39
CA ALA A 439 5.62 1.74 4.20
C ALA A 439 5.30 0.85 3.00
N GLY A 440 6.06 0.95 1.90
CA GLY A 440 5.85 0.18 0.67
C GLY A 440 6.41 -1.23 0.68
N PHE A 441 7.22 -1.61 1.67
CA PHE A 441 7.96 -2.88 1.63
C PHE A 441 7.09 -4.14 1.76
N ALA A 442 5.93 -4.06 2.44
CA ALA A 442 5.08 -5.25 2.57
C ALA A 442 4.59 -5.74 1.20
N ALA A 443 4.37 -4.84 0.24
CA ALA A 443 3.95 -5.21 -1.12
C ALA A 443 4.89 -6.22 -1.82
N PRO A 444 6.19 -5.94 -2.05
CA PRO A 444 7.09 -6.88 -2.70
C PRO A 444 7.34 -8.14 -1.87
N ALA A 445 7.36 -8.05 -0.54
CA ALA A 445 7.57 -9.21 0.32
C ALA A 445 6.40 -10.20 0.25
N LEU A 446 5.16 -9.71 0.30
CA LEU A 446 3.97 -10.54 0.20
C LEU A 446 3.75 -11.07 -1.22
N ALA A 447 4.05 -10.27 -2.25
CA ALA A 447 4.07 -10.75 -3.64
C ALA A 447 5.06 -11.91 -3.84
N ALA A 448 6.30 -11.77 -3.34
CA ALA A 448 7.27 -12.85 -3.39
C ALA A 448 6.81 -14.07 -2.58
N ALA A 449 6.20 -13.87 -1.40
CA ALA A 449 5.67 -14.97 -0.59
C ALA A 449 4.54 -15.73 -1.30
N GLN A 450 3.70 -15.05 -2.09
CA GLN A 450 2.68 -15.69 -2.91
C GLN A 450 3.30 -16.57 -3.99
N LEU A 451 4.23 -16.02 -4.80
CA LEU A 451 4.87 -16.77 -5.89
C LEU A 451 5.66 -17.98 -5.38
N LEU A 452 6.33 -17.85 -4.24
CA LEU A 452 7.13 -18.92 -3.65
C LEU A 452 6.28 -20.02 -2.97
N GLY A 453 5.00 -19.77 -2.72
CA GLY A 453 4.05 -20.76 -2.19
C GLY A 453 4.51 -21.40 -0.88
N ASP A 454 4.79 -22.71 -0.91
CA ASP A 454 5.17 -23.53 0.24
C ASP A 454 6.67 -23.43 0.62
N ASP A 455 7.47 -22.64 -0.10
CA ASP A 455 8.88 -22.40 0.26
C ASP A 455 8.96 -21.78 1.67
N PRO A 456 9.83 -22.26 2.57
CA PRO A 456 10.01 -21.65 3.90
C PRO A 456 10.31 -20.15 3.88
N LEU A 457 10.93 -19.65 2.80
CA LEU A 457 11.14 -18.21 2.60
C LEU A 457 9.82 -17.44 2.54
N ALA A 458 8.74 -18.00 2.02
CA ALA A 458 7.43 -17.35 1.97
C ALA A 458 6.90 -17.03 3.38
N GLY A 459 7.04 -17.98 4.33
CA GLY A 459 6.71 -17.75 5.74
C GLY A 459 7.55 -16.63 6.34
N ARG A 460 8.86 -16.65 6.09
CA ARG A 460 9.76 -15.61 6.61
C ARG A 460 9.51 -14.23 6.00
N LEU A 461 9.17 -14.14 4.71
CA LEU A 461 8.80 -12.89 4.06
C LEU A 461 7.54 -12.27 4.66
N ARG A 462 6.53 -13.08 5.03
CA ARG A 462 5.33 -12.59 5.75
C ARG A 462 5.69 -12.00 7.11
N GLU A 463 6.62 -12.62 7.85
CA GLU A 463 7.12 -12.06 9.12
C GLU A 463 7.84 -10.72 8.90
N ILE A 464 8.70 -10.61 7.89
CA ILE A 464 9.44 -9.37 7.59
C ILE A 464 8.47 -8.28 7.09
N ALA A 465 7.45 -8.64 6.31
CA ALA A 465 6.39 -7.73 5.90
C ALA A 465 5.64 -7.16 7.11
N ALA A 466 5.21 -8.02 8.04
CA ALA A 466 4.60 -7.61 9.30
C ALA A 466 5.53 -6.69 10.12
N ALA A 467 6.84 -7.00 10.17
CA ALA A 467 7.79 -6.18 10.89
C ALA A 467 7.99 -4.77 10.31
N HIS A 468 7.86 -4.58 8.99
CA HIS A 468 7.90 -3.24 8.39
C HIS A 468 6.63 -2.44 8.68
N VAL A 469 5.47 -3.09 8.74
CA VAL A 469 4.25 -2.48 9.28
C VAL A 469 4.47 -2.09 10.74
N ASP A 470 4.96 -3.00 11.57
CA ASP A 470 5.24 -2.71 12.98
C ASP A 470 6.24 -1.56 13.15
N ASN A 471 7.23 -1.44 12.25
CA ASN A 471 8.17 -0.33 12.23
C ASN A 471 7.46 1.01 11.99
N ILE A 472 6.54 1.08 11.02
CA ILE A 472 5.69 2.27 10.80
C ILE A 472 4.89 2.62 12.05
N PHE A 473 4.44 1.61 12.81
CA PHE A 473 3.59 1.79 13.97
C PHE A 473 4.32 1.90 15.32
N GLY A 474 5.66 1.83 15.35
CA GLY A 474 6.46 2.12 16.55
C GLY A 474 7.34 0.99 17.09
N ARG A 475 7.32 -0.22 16.49
CA ARG A 475 8.36 -1.25 16.73
C ARG A 475 9.62 -0.88 15.97
N ASN A 476 10.26 0.17 16.41
CA ASN A 476 11.47 0.72 15.80
C ASN A 476 12.36 1.37 16.87
N PRO A 477 13.61 1.76 16.55
CA PRO A 477 14.53 2.30 17.55
C PRO A 477 14.07 3.59 18.25
N THR A 478 13.12 4.32 17.66
CA THR A 478 12.61 5.58 18.23
C THR A 478 11.31 5.37 19.02
N GLY A 479 10.70 4.18 18.97
CA GLY A 479 9.45 3.89 19.67
C GLY A 479 8.26 4.75 19.21
N ARG A 480 8.32 5.29 17.99
CA ARG A 480 7.36 6.27 17.48
C ARG A 480 6.76 5.82 16.17
N HIS A 481 5.48 6.16 15.98
CA HIS A 481 4.80 6.00 14.70
C HIS A 481 5.43 6.92 13.65
N ALA A 482 5.39 6.53 12.39
CA ALA A 482 5.89 7.30 11.25
C ALA A 482 5.12 8.59 10.94
N SER A 483 4.06 8.87 11.70
CA SER A 483 3.17 10.02 11.54
C SER A 483 3.20 10.81 12.85
N TYR A 484 3.39 12.12 12.76
CA TYR A 484 3.37 13.02 13.90
C TYR A 484 2.00 13.02 14.59
N ASP A 485 0.94 13.12 13.79
CA ASP A 485 -0.44 13.18 14.27
C ASP A 485 -1.06 11.80 14.53
N ALA A 486 -0.27 10.72 14.50
CA ALA A 486 -0.77 9.38 14.78
C ALA A 486 -1.57 9.23 16.09
N PRO A 487 -1.24 9.92 17.20
CA PRO A 487 -2.04 9.86 18.43
C PRO A 487 -3.34 10.68 18.41
N SER A 488 -3.57 11.46 17.35
CA SER A 488 -4.78 12.27 17.22
C SER A 488 -6.02 11.38 17.06
N GLY A 489 -7.03 11.60 17.90
CA GLY A 489 -8.32 10.91 17.77
C GLY A 489 -9.08 11.26 16.48
N THR A 490 -8.74 12.36 15.80
CA THR A 490 -9.44 12.82 14.59
C THR A 490 -8.64 12.56 13.31
N ALA A 491 -7.31 12.66 13.35
CA ALA A 491 -6.44 12.54 12.18
C ALA A 491 -5.49 11.33 12.23
N GLY A 492 -5.36 10.71 13.39
CA GLY A 492 -4.38 9.67 13.67
C GLY A 492 -4.93 8.24 13.55
N PHE A 493 -4.15 7.29 14.05
CA PHE A 493 -4.42 5.86 13.98
C PHE A 493 -4.86 5.36 15.36
N GLU A 494 -5.91 4.54 15.38
CA GLU A 494 -6.44 3.98 16.63
C GLU A 494 -5.34 3.27 17.45
N GLY A 495 -5.28 3.54 18.75
CA GLY A 495 -4.37 2.90 19.69
C GLY A 495 -2.94 3.46 19.70
N VAL A 496 -2.59 4.38 18.81
CA VAL A 496 -1.22 4.94 18.80
C VAL A 496 -1.04 5.99 19.88
N GLU A 497 -0.05 5.81 20.76
CA GLU A 497 0.24 6.73 21.87
C GLU A 497 1.34 7.74 21.53
N ARG A 498 2.27 7.39 20.64
CA ARG A 498 3.43 8.23 20.28
C ARG A 498 3.58 8.37 18.77
N GLY A 499 3.36 9.59 18.29
CA GLY A 499 3.66 9.99 16.92
C GLY A 499 5.12 10.35 16.71
N TRP A 500 5.47 10.68 15.46
CA TRP A 500 6.79 11.16 15.08
C TRP A 500 7.17 12.44 15.86
N PHE A 501 8.45 12.81 15.87
CA PHE A 501 8.97 13.86 16.76
C PHE A 501 8.48 15.28 16.45
N SER A 502 8.21 15.57 15.17
CA SER A 502 7.86 16.90 14.69
C SER A 502 7.08 16.78 13.39
N GLU A 503 6.33 17.83 13.11
CA GLU A 503 5.63 18.04 11.84
C GLU A 503 6.32 19.16 11.04
N TYR A 504 6.44 18.98 9.73
CA TYR A 504 6.91 20.02 8.83
C TYR A 504 5.74 20.76 8.20
N ARG A 505 5.57 22.04 8.56
CA ARG A 505 4.51 22.91 8.00
C ARG A 505 4.99 23.74 6.82
N GLY A 506 4.10 23.93 5.85
CA GLY A 506 4.35 24.75 4.66
C GLY A 506 5.08 24.02 3.54
N GLY A 507 5.10 22.69 3.58
CA GLY A 507 5.65 21.83 2.54
C GLY A 507 5.06 22.05 1.16
N ALA A 508 5.69 21.46 0.14
CA ALA A 508 5.22 21.64 -1.23
C ALA A 508 3.77 21.16 -1.39
N GLY A 509 3.43 20.07 -0.68
CA GLY A 509 2.12 19.47 -0.74
C GLY A 509 1.06 20.07 0.20
N LEU A 510 1.47 20.85 1.22
CA LEU A 510 0.58 21.28 2.31
C LEU A 510 -0.21 20.08 2.87
N LEU A 511 0.54 19.11 3.41
CA LEU A 511 0.04 17.80 3.81
C LEU A 511 0.00 17.62 5.33
N GLU A 512 0.58 18.56 6.07
CA GLU A 512 0.77 18.49 7.53
C GLU A 512 -0.52 18.14 8.29
N ASP A 513 -1.63 18.83 8.00
CA ASP A 513 -2.88 18.67 8.75
C ASP A 513 -3.79 17.55 8.17
N LEU A 514 -3.29 16.70 7.26
CA LEU A 514 -4.11 15.64 6.64
C LEU A 514 -4.18 14.36 7.49
N PRO A 515 -5.36 13.74 7.63
CA PRO A 515 -5.46 12.42 8.27
C PRO A 515 -4.54 11.40 7.62
N GLY A 516 -3.90 10.56 8.44
CA GLY A 516 -3.06 9.46 7.96
C GLY A 516 -1.75 9.86 7.27
N VAL A 517 -1.32 11.12 7.31
CA VAL A 517 -0.06 11.56 6.71
C VAL A 517 1.14 10.82 7.32
N LEU A 518 2.06 10.35 6.47
CA LEU A 518 3.31 9.71 6.91
C LEU A 518 4.48 10.69 6.78
N ASP A 519 5.09 11.09 7.89
CA ASP A 519 6.07 12.19 7.96
C ASP A 519 7.53 11.74 8.02
N GLY A 520 7.81 10.62 8.69
CA GLY A 520 9.16 10.29 9.08
C GLY A 520 9.39 8.83 9.40
N SER A 521 10.65 8.43 9.34
CA SER A 521 11.11 7.09 9.70
C SER A 521 12.48 7.14 10.38
N PRO A 522 12.86 6.13 11.17
CA PRO A 522 14.18 6.09 11.77
C PRO A 522 15.30 6.14 10.71
N LYS A 523 16.25 7.03 10.95
CA LYS A 523 17.52 7.22 10.22
C LYS A 523 18.59 6.21 10.64
N ASN A 524 19.64 6.03 9.83
CA ASN A 524 20.77 5.14 10.06
C ASN A 524 21.39 5.32 11.45
N GLY A 525 21.50 6.56 11.94
CA GLY A 525 22.04 6.87 13.26
C GLY A 525 21.24 6.31 14.44
N HIS A 526 19.95 6.00 14.25
CA HIS A 526 19.11 5.38 15.29
C HIS A 526 19.33 3.87 15.40
N TYR A 527 19.79 3.22 14.35
CA TYR A 527 19.94 1.77 14.32
C TYR A 527 21.33 1.32 14.80
N PRO A 528 21.47 0.12 15.38
CA PRO A 528 20.39 -0.80 15.74
C PRO A 528 19.54 -0.28 16.91
N PHE A 529 20.08 0.46 17.86
CA PHE A 529 19.27 1.07 18.92
C PHE A 529 19.98 2.26 19.56
N ASN A 530 19.63 3.46 19.13
CA ASN A 530 20.16 4.72 19.63
C ASN A 530 19.06 5.81 19.69
N PRO A 531 18.09 5.66 20.60
CA PRO A 531 16.96 6.59 20.69
C PRO A 531 17.36 8.01 21.09
N ASP A 532 18.54 8.19 21.69
CA ASP A 532 19.06 9.49 22.11
C ASP A 532 19.44 10.41 20.94
N GLN A 533 19.53 9.88 19.71
CA GLN A 533 19.63 10.70 18.50
C GLN A 533 18.44 11.68 18.36
N GLY A 534 17.27 11.30 18.87
CA GLY A 534 16.07 12.14 18.81
C GLY A 534 15.61 12.42 17.37
N ASN A 535 15.18 13.65 17.12
CA ASN A 535 14.65 14.02 15.81
C ASN A 535 15.76 14.42 14.83
N ILE A 536 16.30 13.45 14.09
CA ILE A 536 17.27 13.69 13.02
C ILE A 536 16.67 13.44 11.63
N GLY A 537 17.11 14.24 10.66
CA GLY A 537 16.66 14.16 9.28
C GLY A 537 15.43 15.04 8.98
N HIS A 538 14.95 14.95 7.75
CA HIS A 538 13.79 15.70 7.26
C HIS A 538 12.46 15.01 7.63
N THR A 539 11.44 15.78 7.98
CA THR A 539 10.17 15.33 8.58
C THR A 539 8.94 15.89 7.84
N GLU A 540 8.95 15.83 6.51
CA GLU A 540 7.85 16.29 5.65
C GLU A 540 7.05 15.10 5.12
N GLY A 541 5.73 15.15 5.33
CA GLY A 541 4.78 14.27 4.69
C GLY A 541 4.81 14.37 3.17
N TRP A 542 4.58 13.25 2.48
CA TRP A 542 4.66 13.20 1.03
C TRP A 542 3.67 12.18 0.46
N VAL A 543 2.90 12.56 -0.57
CA VAL A 543 1.88 11.66 -1.16
C VAL A 543 2.48 10.36 -1.69
N ALA A 544 3.74 10.37 -2.14
CA ALA A 544 4.41 9.16 -2.58
C ALA A 544 4.64 8.14 -1.45
N PHE A 545 4.74 8.59 -0.19
CA PHE A 545 4.83 7.70 0.97
C PHE A 545 3.51 6.99 1.24
N ASN A 546 2.41 7.74 1.24
CA ASN A 546 1.07 7.19 1.42
C ASN A 546 0.65 6.32 0.22
N SER A 547 1.07 6.66 -1.00
CA SER A 547 0.83 5.79 -2.16
C SER A 547 1.59 4.47 -2.05
N ALA A 548 2.85 4.49 -1.57
CA ALA A 548 3.57 3.27 -1.25
C ALA A 548 2.88 2.46 -0.13
N TRP A 549 2.30 3.13 0.88
CA TRP A 549 1.49 2.47 1.90
C TRP A 549 0.24 1.79 1.31
N ASN A 550 -0.45 2.45 0.36
CA ASN A 550 -1.59 1.88 -0.35
C ASN A 550 -1.20 0.59 -1.08
N ALA A 551 -0.02 0.54 -1.71
CA ALA A 551 0.48 -0.68 -2.36
C ALA A 551 0.61 -1.83 -1.35
N SER A 552 1.18 -1.57 -0.17
CA SER A 552 1.30 -2.55 0.91
C SER A 552 -0.06 -3.02 1.42
N LEU A 553 -1.03 -2.11 1.58
CA LEU A 553 -2.39 -2.45 1.99
C LEU A 553 -3.11 -3.35 0.96
N ALA A 554 -2.89 -3.13 -0.33
CA ALA A 554 -3.47 -3.98 -1.38
C ALA A 554 -2.91 -5.42 -1.32
N TRP A 555 -1.59 -5.56 -1.20
CA TRP A 555 -0.94 -6.88 -1.11
C TRP A 555 -1.19 -7.58 0.24
N ARG A 556 -1.35 -6.83 1.33
CA ARG A 556 -1.85 -7.38 2.60
C ARG A 556 -3.25 -7.94 2.44
N ALA A 557 -4.14 -7.19 1.78
CA ALA A 557 -5.48 -7.68 1.49
C ALA A 557 -5.44 -8.97 0.66
N ALA A 558 -4.60 -9.02 -0.38
CA ALA A 558 -4.42 -10.20 -1.21
C ALA A 558 -3.94 -11.42 -0.41
N ASP A 559 -2.88 -11.30 0.40
CA ASP A 559 -2.33 -12.42 1.20
C ASP A 559 -3.31 -12.94 2.27
N GLN A 560 -4.21 -12.07 2.74
CA GLN A 560 -5.23 -12.41 3.74
C GLN A 560 -6.55 -12.91 3.15
N THR A 561 -6.69 -12.86 1.82
CA THR A 561 -7.96 -13.12 1.14
C THR A 561 -8.05 -14.57 0.66
N GLY A 562 -9.21 -15.20 0.86
CA GLY A 562 -9.42 -16.59 0.49
C GLY A 562 -10.90 -16.94 0.36
N ILE A 563 -11.21 -17.90 -0.51
CA ILE A 563 -12.57 -18.42 -0.69
C ILE A 563 -12.56 -19.92 -0.50
N GLU A 564 -13.51 -20.38 0.32
CA GLU A 564 -13.86 -21.79 0.39
C GLU A 564 -15.35 -21.97 0.09
N VAL A 565 -15.67 -23.04 -0.66
CA VAL A 565 -17.05 -23.48 -0.84
C VAL A 565 -17.18 -24.89 -0.27
N ARG A 566 -18.13 -25.09 0.64
CA ARG A 566 -18.33 -26.36 1.34
C ARG A 566 -19.77 -26.86 1.16
N THR A 567 -19.91 -28.17 1.03
CA THR A 567 -21.22 -28.84 1.06
C THR A 567 -21.83 -28.81 2.47
N ARG A 568 -23.11 -29.17 2.62
CA ARG A 568 -23.78 -29.26 3.94
C ARG A 568 -23.05 -30.14 4.95
N GLY A 569 -22.26 -31.13 4.51
CA GLY A 569 -21.44 -31.98 5.37
C GLY A 569 -20.10 -31.36 5.80
N GLY A 570 -19.82 -30.11 5.42
CA GLY A 570 -18.55 -29.42 5.70
C GLY A 570 -17.39 -29.82 4.77
N VAL A 571 -17.65 -30.65 3.76
CA VAL A 571 -16.65 -31.13 2.79
C VAL A 571 -16.47 -30.10 1.67
N PRO A 572 -15.23 -29.77 1.24
CA PRO A 572 -14.99 -28.89 0.09
C PRO A 572 -15.80 -29.30 -1.15
N ALA A 573 -16.47 -28.33 -1.76
CA ALA A 573 -17.28 -28.53 -2.94
C ALA A 573 -16.38 -28.84 -4.14
N ARG A 574 -16.61 -30.01 -4.77
CA ARG A 574 -15.96 -30.42 -6.03
C ARG A 574 -17.00 -30.78 -7.08
N VAL A 575 -17.89 -31.70 -6.71
CA VAL A 575 -19.06 -32.10 -7.49
C VAL A 575 -20.28 -32.02 -6.58
N VAL A 576 -21.26 -31.21 -6.94
CA VAL A 576 -22.40 -30.88 -6.06
C VAL A 576 -23.72 -31.11 -6.80
N PRO A 577 -24.74 -31.77 -6.20
CA PRO A 577 -26.04 -31.90 -6.86
C PRO A 577 -26.64 -30.53 -7.20
N ARG A 578 -27.16 -30.36 -8.43
CA ARG A 578 -27.68 -29.06 -8.92
C ARG A 578 -28.85 -28.45 -8.12
N HIS A 579 -29.48 -29.25 -7.25
CA HIS A 579 -30.55 -28.80 -6.35
C HIS A 579 -30.09 -28.64 -4.90
N ALA A 580 -28.78 -28.73 -4.64
CA ALA A 580 -28.21 -28.59 -3.31
C ALA A 580 -27.92 -27.12 -2.98
N LYS A 581 -27.70 -26.89 -1.68
CA LYS A 581 -27.16 -25.65 -1.14
C LYS A 581 -25.72 -25.89 -0.69
N VAL A 582 -24.87 -24.90 -0.90
CA VAL A 582 -23.48 -24.89 -0.42
C VAL A 582 -23.26 -23.67 0.47
N THR A 583 -22.32 -23.79 1.40
CA THR A 583 -21.83 -22.67 2.20
C THR A 583 -20.64 -22.06 1.50
N VAL A 584 -20.71 -20.76 1.23
CA VAL A 584 -19.57 -19.96 0.80
C VAL A 584 -18.98 -19.31 2.05
N GLU A 585 -17.67 -19.44 2.21
CA GLU A 585 -16.89 -18.75 3.23
C GLU A 585 -15.82 -17.88 2.55
N LEU A 586 -15.84 -16.59 2.85
CA LEU A 586 -14.85 -15.61 2.45
C LEU A 586 -14.01 -15.23 3.68
N THR A 587 -12.70 -15.25 3.56
CA THR A 587 -11.79 -14.48 4.42
C THR A 587 -11.32 -13.29 3.62
N ALA A 588 -11.51 -12.07 4.14
CA ALA A 588 -11.05 -10.82 3.54
C ALA A 588 -11.08 -9.71 4.61
N PRO A 589 -10.19 -8.70 4.54
CA PRO A 589 -10.17 -7.57 5.46
C PRO A 589 -11.36 -6.63 5.24
N LEU A 590 -12.52 -7.07 5.74
CA LEU A 590 -13.81 -6.40 5.65
C LEU A 590 -14.36 -6.00 7.01
N ASN A 591 -13.62 -6.16 8.11
CA ASN A 591 -14.09 -5.77 9.45
C ASN A 591 -13.76 -4.30 9.73
N LEU A 592 -14.42 -3.37 9.05
CA LEU A 592 -14.12 -1.93 9.17
C LEU A 592 -14.60 -1.36 10.52
N ASP A 593 -15.70 -1.91 11.05
CA ASP A 593 -16.17 -1.65 12.41
C ASP A 593 -16.08 -2.92 13.27
N ALA A 594 -15.22 -2.88 14.30
CA ALA A 594 -15.00 -4.00 15.21
C ALA A 594 -16.21 -4.28 16.14
N ALA A 595 -17.11 -3.30 16.33
CA ALA A 595 -18.31 -3.44 17.15
C ALA A 595 -19.53 -3.95 16.36
N ALA A 596 -19.50 -3.84 15.04
CA ALA A 596 -20.56 -4.30 14.15
C ALA A 596 -20.23 -5.65 13.48
N VAL A 597 -21.25 -6.23 12.85
CA VAL A 597 -21.11 -7.37 11.94
C VAL A 597 -21.12 -6.79 10.53
N ASP A 598 -20.02 -6.95 9.82
CA ASP A 598 -19.84 -6.36 8.50
C ASP A 598 -20.37 -7.29 7.38
N GLN A 599 -20.49 -6.75 6.16
CA GLN A 599 -20.92 -7.48 4.97
C GLN A 599 -19.92 -7.29 3.83
N GLY A 600 -19.93 -8.24 2.90
CA GLY A 600 -19.23 -8.14 1.63
C GLY A 600 -20.03 -8.80 0.53
N SER A 601 -19.52 -8.72 -0.69
CA SER A 601 -20.12 -9.37 -1.86
C SER A 601 -19.09 -10.24 -2.55
N VAL A 602 -19.45 -11.49 -2.82
CA VAL A 602 -18.70 -12.36 -3.74
C VAL A 602 -19.44 -12.47 -5.07
N GLU A 603 -18.72 -12.71 -6.14
CA GLU A 603 -19.30 -12.95 -7.46
C GLU A 603 -19.55 -14.44 -7.68
N VAL A 604 -20.73 -14.80 -8.17
CA VAL A 604 -21.08 -16.17 -8.54
C VAL A 604 -21.34 -16.23 -10.04
N ARG A 605 -20.55 -17.04 -10.75
CA ARG A 605 -20.68 -17.25 -12.20
C ARG A 605 -20.98 -18.70 -12.50
N VAL A 606 -21.93 -18.94 -13.41
CA VAL A 606 -22.29 -20.30 -13.85
C VAL A 606 -22.09 -20.44 -15.36
N GLY A 607 -21.06 -21.22 -15.75
CA GLY A 607 -20.60 -21.30 -17.12
C GLY A 607 -20.09 -19.94 -17.61
N ASP A 608 -20.57 -19.52 -18.78
CA ASP A 608 -20.21 -18.25 -19.43
C ASP A 608 -21.25 -17.14 -19.19
N ARG A 609 -22.17 -17.34 -18.24
CA ARG A 609 -23.16 -16.33 -17.87
C ARG A 609 -22.51 -15.16 -17.13
N ALA A 610 -23.20 -14.03 -17.12
CA ALA A 610 -22.83 -12.90 -16.27
C ALA A 610 -22.76 -13.34 -14.80
N ALA A 611 -21.77 -12.83 -14.07
CA ALA A 611 -21.68 -13.05 -12.64
C ALA A 611 -22.83 -12.36 -11.92
N VAL A 612 -23.32 -12.97 -10.84
CA VAL A 612 -24.32 -12.37 -9.94
C VAL A 612 -23.72 -12.23 -8.55
N PRO A 613 -23.99 -11.11 -7.84
CA PRO A 613 -23.48 -10.91 -6.50
C PRO A 613 -24.18 -11.84 -5.49
N LEU A 614 -23.41 -12.31 -4.52
CA LEU A 614 -23.88 -13.03 -3.34
C LEU A 614 -23.34 -12.33 -2.09
N THR A 615 -24.25 -11.73 -1.31
CA THR A 615 -23.87 -11.08 -0.04
C THR A 615 -23.40 -12.12 0.97
N VAL A 616 -22.20 -11.92 1.51
CA VAL A 616 -21.64 -12.65 2.65
C VAL A 616 -21.70 -11.79 3.89
N THR A 617 -21.96 -12.39 5.05
CA THR A 617 -22.06 -11.68 6.34
C THR A 617 -21.03 -12.22 7.30
N GLN A 618 -20.37 -11.33 8.06
CA GLN A 618 -19.36 -11.72 9.03
C GLN A 618 -19.93 -12.74 10.03
N ALA A 619 -19.19 -13.81 10.30
CA ALA A 619 -19.67 -14.95 11.09
C ALA A 619 -19.92 -14.61 12.58
N GLY A 620 -19.41 -13.47 13.03
CA GLY A 620 -19.59 -12.90 14.36
C GLY A 620 -18.74 -11.64 14.51
N GLN A 621 -18.94 -10.88 15.60
CA GLN A 621 -18.07 -9.75 15.93
C GLN A 621 -16.61 -10.19 15.99
N ASN A 622 -15.71 -9.40 15.41
CA ASN A 622 -14.27 -9.66 15.36
C ASN A 622 -13.88 -11.00 14.69
N ALA A 623 -14.78 -11.60 13.89
CA ALA A 623 -14.45 -12.81 13.13
C ALA A 623 -13.75 -12.46 11.81
N ARG A 624 -12.78 -13.29 11.40
CA ARG A 624 -12.11 -13.16 10.09
C ARG A 624 -12.92 -13.71 8.91
N THR A 625 -14.02 -14.41 9.17
CA THR A 625 -14.77 -15.14 8.15
C THR A 625 -16.13 -14.52 7.90
N PHE A 626 -16.55 -14.54 6.64
CA PHE A 626 -17.83 -14.06 6.14
C PHE A 626 -18.52 -15.22 5.44
N ARG A 627 -19.82 -15.43 5.69
CA ARG A 627 -20.55 -16.61 5.21
C ARG A 627 -21.81 -16.26 4.47
N ALA A 628 -22.10 -17.06 3.45
CA ALA A 628 -23.39 -17.07 2.75
C ALA A 628 -23.82 -18.50 2.43
N THR A 629 -25.11 -18.68 2.15
CA THR A 629 -25.63 -19.91 1.55
C THR A 629 -25.92 -19.65 0.09
N LEU A 630 -25.23 -20.37 -0.81
CA LEU A 630 -25.52 -20.36 -2.24
C LEU A 630 -26.50 -21.49 -2.57
N ASP A 631 -27.66 -21.11 -3.10
CA ASP A 631 -28.67 -22.05 -3.62
C ASP A 631 -28.45 -22.25 -5.13
N LEU A 632 -28.03 -23.46 -5.52
CA LEU A 632 -27.73 -23.78 -6.92
C LEU A 632 -28.96 -23.73 -7.82
N THR A 633 -30.16 -23.87 -7.24
CA THR A 633 -31.41 -23.70 -7.98
C THR A 633 -31.67 -22.23 -8.29
N ALA A 634 -31.32 -21.33 -7.37
CA ALA A 634 -31.54 -19.90 -7.52
C ALA A 634 -30.62 -19.25 -8.57
N VAL A 635 -29.42 -19.81 -8.76
CA VAL A 635 -28.50 -19.42 -9.86
C VAL A 635 -28.71 -20.27 -11.12
N GLU A 636 -29.80 -21.04 -11.17
CA GLU A 636 -30.20 -21.87 -12.31
C GLU A 636 -29.06 -22.77 -12.83
N ALA A 637 -28.30 -23.41 -11.93
CA ALA A 637 -27.19 -24.25 -12.35
C ALA A 637 -27.69 -25.57 -12.99
N GLY A 638 -27.24 -25.85 -14.20
CA GLY A 638 -27.56 -27.03 -14.99
C GLY A 638 -26.81 -28.29 -14.55
N HIS A 639 -26.94 -29.38 -15.30
CA HIS A 639 -26.06 -30.55 -15.14
C HIS A 639 -24.77 -30.34 -15.92
N GLY A 640 -23.61 -30.50 -15.26
CA GLY A 640 -22.31 -30.30 -15.86
C GLY A 640 -21.84 -28.84 -15.87
N ASP A 641 -22.65 -27.92 -15.35
CA ASP A 641 -22.26 -26.51 -15.26
C ASP A 641 -21.06 -26.34 -14.31
N ARG A 642 -20.13 -25.48 -14.72
CA ARG A 642 -19.04 -25.01 -13.88
C ARG A 642 -19.53 -23.79 -13.10
N VAL A 643 -19.53 -23.87 -11.78
CA VAL A 643 -19.85 -22.75 -10.89
C VAL A 643 -18.56 -22.22 -10.28
N THR A 644 -18.28 -20.95 -10.49
CA THR A 644 -17.13 -20.23 -9.93
C THR A 644 -17.64 -19.19 -8.95
N VAL A 645 -17.09 -19.19 -7.73
CA VAL A 645 -17.28 -18.13 -6.75
C VAL A 645 -15.97 -17.35 -6.64
N SER A 646 -15.99 -16.03 -6.80
CA SER A 646 -14.79 -15.18 -6.80
C SER A 646 -14.94 -13.94 -5.92
N TYR A 647 -13.80 -13.40 -5.50
CA TYR A 647 -13.68 -12.16 -4.75
C TYR A 647 -12.39 -11.45 -5.15
N GLY A 648 -12.42 -10.11 -5.19
CA GLY A 648 -11.37 -9.32 -5.80
C GLY A 648 -11.36 -9.46 -7.33
N HIS A 649 -10.45 -8.73 -7.95
CA HIS A 649 -10.38 -8.56 -9.40
C HIS A 649 -8.94 -8.58 -9.92
N GLY A 650 -8.81 -8.85 -11.22
CA GLY A 650 -7.51 -8.86 -11.90
C GLY A 650 -6.49 -9.77 -11.22
N PRO A 651 -5.24 -9.31 -10.96
CA PRO A 651 -4.19 -10.13 -10.36
C PRO A 651 -4.44 -10.50 -8.88
N PHE A 652 -5.43 -9.88 -8.22
CA PHE A 652 -5.76 -10.14 -6.82
C PHE A 652 -6.99 -11.04 -6.64
N ALA A 653 -7.63 -11.45 -7.74
CA ALA A 653 -8.83 -12.26 -7.68
C ALA A 653 -8.55 -13.66 -7.12
N VAL A 654 -9.25 -14.04 -6.07
CA VAL A 654 -9.31 -15.43 -5.60
C VAL A 654 -10.60 -16.08 -6.07
N SER A 655 -10.58 -17.39 -6.34
CA SER A 655 -11.79 -18.10 -6.72
C SER A 655 -11.80 -19.56 -6.31
N HIS A 656 -13.01 -20.08 -6.08
CA HIS A 656 -13.27 -21.50 -5.90
C HIS A 656 -14.23 -21.98 -6.99
N THR A 657 -13.83 -23.03 -7.71
CA THR A 657 -14.65 -23.64 -8.75
C THR A 657 -15.13 -25.05 -8.34
N PHE A 658 -16.39 -25.36 -8.61
CA PHE A 658 -16.92 -26.73 -8.58
C PHE A 658 -17.87 -27.00 -9.74
N THR A 659 -18.23 -28.27 -9.95
CA THR A 659 -19.16 -28.70 -11.02
C THR A 659 -20.48 -29.17 -10.43
N THR A 660 -21.58 -28.90 -11.11
CA THR A 660 -22.90 -29.42 -10.72
C THR A 660 -23.20 -30.78 -11.36
N ALA A 661 -23.76 -31.69 -10.56
CA ALA A 661 -24.18 -33.02 -11.02
C ALA A 661 -25.71 -33.17 -11.00
N GLY A 662 -26.21 -34.04 -11.88
CA GLY A 662 -27.59 -34.45 -11.90
C GLY A 662 -27.79 -35.43 -10.75
N GLY A 663 -28.54 -35.04 -9.73
CA GLY A 663 -28.99 -35.99 -8.72
C GLY A 663 -30.06 -36.92 -9.31
N PRO A 664 -30.24 -38.13 -8.77
CA PRO A 664 -31.40 -38.94 -9.13
C PRO A 664 -32.67 -38.14 -8.82
N VAL A 665 -33.57 -38.05 -9.79
CA VAL A 665 -34.92 -37.54 -9.58
C VAL A 665 -35.55 -38.49 -8.55
N GLY A 666 -35.81 -37.97 -7.35
CA GLY A 666 -36.54 -38.71 -6.31
C GLY A 666 -37.96 -39.04 -6.75
#